data_AF-A0A5A9PBD9-F1
#
_entry.id   AF-A0A5A9PBD9-F1
#
_cell.length_a   1.000
_cell.length_b   1.000
_cell.length_c   1.000
_cell.angle_alpha   90.00
_cell.angle_beta   90.00
_cell.angle_gamma   90.00
#
_symmetry.space_group_name_H-M   'P 1'
#
loop_
_entity.id
_entity.type
_entity.pdbx_description
1 polymer ?
#
loop_
_entity_poly.entity_id
_entity_poly.type
_entity_poly.pdbx_seq_one_letter_code
_entity_poly.pdbx_strand_id
1 'polypeptide(L)'
;MSVSSGCSTVLMSVRVSVRPLRVGSDSLRLQLSMNASRAGHFTLTLRHTDRGGRSVSLAEFDLRSVKYEVTSPRCHELRLSKPPHDSLTFTFRSEQEAQEWATVMTSSLREAHREELCIELSQAIEAGDTRAAMRYASDLAQHQIALTIQPSQRDAEEGEISLAVVVEDTTSSCCVTVKILPHMTVSSMKQQMFLEYGFHPKVQRWVIGQCLCADVRSLASYGICRDGDTAFLYLLSARHACLSQQQCQQERENAALMLTPAPNPTHALTTANSSGPVSHDWRGYSTLPPRFTHSSSGGSGTEKPNVNDIINLDILQLGGSKLKSSNTQGKRKGYKAVLDLSSGDLHSGGIKPITFVRQVLAACFYPALLQDNSLPLDVTQRAKCLLEECAGGSVGSYTDSSGIAKIKHCVSKFISRRDGGVPSSPENIFLTSGSQRALMIMLKLLFQNEDSCQTGVLIPVPSYSSFNLAVVSQGVVMLPYWLCEEQGWTLPVEELRRALVEGKRTCNSMALYICNPGNPTGHVQSRKSIEEVIEFAAKEKLLLLVDEVYQNCIYGEGPEFYSYKKVLSEMRSTISSAVEMASFNSASKGFMGECGLRGGYMELVNFDPAVMDYIRKLFNNESCTVVAGQIAIDLMADPPKSGDPSFAIFSEEVESIKKMIRYNSHRTKKVFDELPGISCHPLKGGFFVFPRLHFPPKAIEWAKDREMEPDMLYCLHLLEETGLHVRPGCEYGQEKDTYHIRLCLATREEIMEDVIQRLKTFHTRFMKEFS
;
A
#
# COMPACT_ATOMS: atom_id res chain seq x y z
N MET A 1 -23.72 35.79 -11.65
CA MET A 1 -25.06 35.99 -12.27
C MET A 1 -26.06 36.21 -11.16
N SER A 2 -26.83 37.29 -11.22
CA SER A 2 -27.86 37.68 -10.25
C SER A 2 -28.95 36.61 -10.17
N VAL A 3 -29.17 36.03 -8.99
CA VAL A 3 -30.27 35.08 -8.76
C VAL A 3 -31.58 35.87 -8.73
N SER A 4 -32.36 35.78 -9.81
CA SER A 4 -33.75 36.26 -9.82
C SER A 4 -34.53 35.57 -8.72
N SER A 5 -35.28 36.31 -7.91
CA SER A 5 -36.20 35.78 -6.90
C SER A 5 -37.23 34.87 -7.57
N GLY A 6 -37.00 33.55 -7.50
CA GLY A 6 -37.98 32.56 -7.94
C GLY A 6 -39.28 32.72 -7.15
N CYS A 7 -40.42 32.62 -7.83
CA CYS A 7 -41.73 32.72 -7.21
C CYS A 7 -41.94 31.52 -6.26
N SER A 8 -41.98 31.76 -4.94
CA SER A 8 -42.24 30.73 -3.93
C SER A 8 -43.73 30.61 -3.65
N THR A 9 -44.32 29.43 -3.79
CA THR A 9 -45.72 29.17 -3.44
C THR A 9 -45.81 28.77 -1.98
N VAL A 10 -46.62 29.48 -1.19
CA VAL A 10 -46.85 29.14 0.23
C VAL A 10 -47.83 27.98 0.31
N LEU A 11 -47.40 26.87 0.92
CA LEU A 11 -48.24 25.68 1.10
C LEU A 11 -49.08 25.78 2.37
N MET A 12 -48.49 26.26 3.47
CA MET A 12 -49.19 26.44 4.74
C MET A 12 -48.50 27.50 5.58
N SER A 13 -49.28 28.24 6.37
CA SER A 13 -48.78 29.18 7.36
C SER A 13 -49.62 29.13 8.63
N VAL A 14 -48.99 28.83 9.77
CA VAL A 14 -49.65 28.62 11.07
C VAL A 14 -49.00 29.45 12.15
N ARG A 15 -49.77 29.84 13.18
CA ARG A 15 -49.24 30.60 14.31
C ARG A 15 -48.69 29.64 15.36
N VAL A 16 -47.49 29.91 15.85
CA VAL A 16 -46.79 29.03 16.80
C VAL A 16 -46.11 29.83 17.90
N SER A 17 -45.98 29.23 19.08
CA SER A 17 -44.98 29.65 20.07
C SER A 17 -43.71 28.84 19.85
N VAL A 18 -42.54 29.47 19.91
CA VAL A 18 -41.25 28.79 19.63
C VAL A 18 -40.37 28.83 20.88
N ARG A 19 -39.69 27.75 21.25
CA ARG A 19 -38.60 27.78 22.26
C ARG A 19 -37.25 27.51 21.58
N PRO A 20 -36.16 28.22 21.95
CA PRO A 20 -36.00 29.06 23.15
C PRO A 20 -36.43 30.53 23.02
N LEU A 21 -36.96 30.96 21.87
CA LEU A 21 -37.39 32.34 21.60
C LEU A 21 -38.57 32.73 22.51
N ARG A 22 -38.34 33.48 23.60
CA ARG A 22 -39.42 33.93 24.54
C ARG A 22 -40.33 35.02 23.94
N VAL A 23 -40.91 34.77 22.77
CA VAL A 23 -41.82 35.66 22.03
C VAL A 23 -43.22 35.04 22.05
N GLY A 24 -44.22 35.85 22.43
CA GLY A 24 -45.60 35.38 22.62
C GLY A 24 -46.28 34.85 21.35
N SER A 25 -47.23 33.92 21.51
CA SER A 25 -47.89 33.15 20.43
C SER A 25 -48.61 33.95 19.34
N ASP A 26 -48.80 35.26 19.54
CA ASP A 26 -49.57 36.13 18.65
C ASP A 26 -48.76 36.78 17.53
N SER A 27 -47.43 36.82 17.61
CA SER A 27 -46.60 37.51 16.62
C SER A 27 -45.78 36.60 15.70
N LEU A 28 -45.66 35.30 16.01
CA LEU A 28 -44.85 34.34 15.22
C LEU A 28 -45.72 33.42 14.34
N ARG A 29 -45.27 33.25 13.09
CA ARG A 29 -45.84 32.30 12.12
C ARG A 29 -44.78 31.39 11.55
N LEU A 30 -45.07 30.10 11.50
CA LEU A 30 -44.29 29.12 10.77
C LEU A 30 -44.90 28.97 9.38
N GLN A 31 -44.09 29.08 8.34
CA GLN A 31 -44.53 29.08 6.95
C GLN A 31 -43.73 28.05 6.15
N LEU A 32 -44.42 27.12 5.49
CA LEU A 32 -43.81 26.19 4.56
C LEU A 32 -44.09 26.66 3.14
N SER A 33 -43.04 26.82 2.35
CA SER A 33 -43.12 27.27 0.95
C SER A 33 -42.43 26.27 0.03
N MET A 34 -42.89 26.16 -1.21
CA MET A 34 -42.27 25.36 -2.26
C MET A 34 -41.75 26.28 -3.36
N ASN A 35 -40.58 25.98 -3.90
CA ASN A 35 -40.08 26.68 -5.07
C ASN A 35 -40.72 26.12 -6.35
N ALA A 36 -41.52 26.94 -7.05
CA ALA A 36 -42.20 26.50 -8.28
C ALA A 36 -41.24 26.14 -9.43
N SER A 37 -40.00 26.62 -9.39
CA SER A 37 -38.97 26.33 -10.40
C SER A 37 -38.09 25.12 -10.09
N ARG A 38 -38.21 24.53 -8.89
CA ARG A 38 -37.39 23.40 -8.42
C ARG A 38 -38.25 22.41 -7.62
N ALA A 39 -38.74 21.38 -8.30
CA ALA A 39 -39.60 20.37 -7.70
C ALA A 39 -38.87 19.62 -6.58
N GLY A 40 -39.44 19.58 -5.36
CA GLY A 40 -38.82 18.97 -4.18
C GLY A 40 -38.07 19.94 -3.26
N HIS A 41 -37.87 21.20 -3.71
CA HIS A 41 -37.22 22.23 -2.91
C HIS A 41 -38.24 22.98 -2.02
N PHE A 42 -38.31 22.58 -0.75
CA PHE A 42 -39.17 23.21 0.25
C PHE A 42 -38.36 24.04 1.24
N THR A 43 -38.93 25.17 1.61
CA THR A 43 -38.35 26.13 2.54
C THR A 43 -39.28 26.32 3.72
N LEU A 44 -38.78 26.07 4.92
CA LEU A 44 -39.46 26.34 6.18
C LEU A 44 -38.98 27.68 6.74
N THR A 45 -39.88 28.64 6.88
CA THR A 45 -39.55 30.00 7.33
C THR A 45 -40.29 30.33 8.62
N LEU A 46 -39.57 30.80 9.64
CA LEU A 46 -40.16 31.39 10.83
C LEU A 46 -40.27 32.91 10.64
N ARG A 47 -41.48 33.45 10.69
CA ARG A 47 -41.78 34.87 10.44
C ARG A 47 -42.32 35.55 11.68
N HIS A 48 -41.91 36.80 11.91
CA HIS A 48 -42.48 37.69 12.92
C HIS A 48 -43.31 38.79 12.28
N THR A 49 -44.49 39.07 12.81
CA THR A 49 -45.35 40.17 12.37
C THR A 49 -45.41 41.21 13.48
N ASP A 50 -44.95 42.42 13.19
CA ASP A 50 -44.98 43.53 14.15
C ASP A 50 -46.37 44.19 14.21
N ARG A 51 -46.65 44.97 15.27
CA ARG A 51 -47.93 45.68 15.50
C ARG A 51 -48.35 46.60 14.36
N GLY A 52 -47.42 47.01 13.50
CA GLY A 52 -47.67 47.77 12.26
C GLY A 52 -47.98 46.94 11.01
N GLY A 53 -48.18 45.62 11.12
CA GLY A 53 -48.57 44.74 10.01
C GLY A 53 -47.44 44.30 9.07
N ARG A 54 -46.20 44.73 9.31
CA ARG A 54 -45.02 44.28 8.54
C ARG A 54 -44.54 42.92 9.02
N SER A 55 -44.29 41.98 8.10
CA SER A 55 -43.81 40.63 8.37
C SER A 55 -42.34 40.46 7.97
N VAL A 56 -41.48 40.05 8.91
CA VAL A 56 -40.04 39.83 8.73
C VAL A 56 -39.70 38.35 8.92
N SER A 57 -38.79 37.80 8.10
CA SER A 57 -38.24 36.45 8.26
C SER A 57 -37.18 36.44 9.36
N LEU A 58 -37.35 35.60 10.38
CA LEU A 58 -36.38 35.42 11.47
C LEU A 58 -35.39 34.30 11.20
N ALA A 59 -35.85 33.22 10.57
CA ALA A 59 -35.04 32.06 10.24
C ALA A 59 -35.64 31.32 9.04
N GLU A 60 -34.77 30.73 8.23
CA GLU A 60 -35.13 29.97 7.04
C GLU A 60 -34.34 28.66 7.02
N PHE A 61 -35.04 27.54 6.79
CA PHE A 61 -34.47 26.20 6.78
C PHE A 61 -34.81 25.50 5.46
N ASP A 62 -33.81 24.88 4.84
CA ASP A 62 -34.03 23.91 3.76
C ASP A 62 -34.57 22.61 4.38
N LEU A 63 -35.71 22.14 3.87
CA LEU A 63 -36.40 20.99 4.44
C LEU A 63 -35.56 19.68 4.38
N ARG A 64 -34.57 19.60 3.48
CA ARG A 64 -33.61 18.47 3.40
C ARG A 64 -32.60 18.46 4.55
N SER A 65 -32.40 19.61 5.19
CA SER A 65 -31.41 19.80 6.24
C SER A 65 -31.95 19.66 7.67
N VAL A 66 -33.24 19.31 7.80
CA VAL A 66 -33.94 19.25 9.09
C VAL A 66 -34.55 17.88 9.36
N LYS A 67 -34.66 17.53 10.64
CA LYS A 67 -35.46 16.43 11.16
C LYS A 67 -36.64 16.99 11.91
N TYR A 68 -37.83 16.47 11.64
CA TYR A 68 -39.07 16.93 12.24
C TYR A 68 -39.75 15.79 12.99
N GLU A 69 -40.17 16.04 14.22
CA GLU A 69 -40.77 15.04 15.10
C GLU A 69 -42.02 15.61 15.80
N VAL A 70 -43.10 14.83 15.83
CA VAL A 70 -44.33 15.18 16.57
C VAL A 70 -44.18 14.66 17.99
N THR A 71 -43.85 15.54 18.93
CA THR A 71 -43.61 15.17 20.34
C THR A 71 -44.88 15.05 21.18
N SER A 72 -45.93 15.80 20.84
CA SER A 72 -47.27 15.70 21.44
C SER A 72 -48.34 16.28 20.50
N PRO A 73 -49.65 16.10 20.78
CA PRO A 73 -50.74 16.59 19.92
C PRO A 73 -50.74 18.09 19.61
N ARG A 74 -50.01 18.92 20.37
CA ARG A 74 -49.84 20.37 20.11
C ARG A 74 -48.39 20.82 20.06
N CYS A 75 -47.43 19.90 20.14
CA CYS A 75 -46.02 20.24 20.30
C CYS A 75 -45.15 19.42 19.35
N HIS A 76 -44.44 20.11 18.47
CA HIS A 76 -43.55 19.47 17.49
C HIS A 76 -42.13 20.01 17.64
N GLU A 77 -41.14 19.21 17.29
CA GLU A 77 -39.73 19.54 17.40
C GLU A 77 -39.06 19.49 16.02
N LEU A 78 -38.18 20.46 15.77
CA LEU A 78 -37.33 20.53 14.58
C LEU A 78 -35.86 20.53 15.03
N ARG A 79 -35.06 19.64 14.46
CA ARG A 79 -33.62 19.52 14.73
C ARG A 79 -32.83 19.65 13.44
N LEU A 80 -31.69 20.34 13.48
CA LEU A 80 -30.78 20.41 12.33
C LEU A 80 -30.01 19.10 12.15
N SER A 81 -29.89 18.64 10.90
CA SER A 81 -29.16 17.42 10.55
C SER A 81 -27.64 17.59 10.59
N LYS A 82 -27.12 18.83 10.58
CA LYS A 82 -25.68 19.18 10.63
C LYS A 82 -25.39 20.09 11.84
N PRO A 83 -24.18 20.05 12.44
CA PRO A 83 -23.83 20.89 13.60
C PRO A 83 -23.88 22.39 13.26
N PRO A 84 -24.25 23.27 14.21
CA PRO A 84 -24.64 23.00 15.60
C PRO A 84 -26.02 22.32 15.71
N HIS A 85 -26.16 21.38 16.65
CA HIS A 85 -27.41 20.62 16.87
C HIS A 85 -28.44 21.44 17.65
N ASP A 86 -28.90 22.54 17.05
CA ASP A 86 -29.95 23.36 17.64
C ASP A 86 -31.31 22.68 17.43
N SER A 87 -32.14 22.70 18.48
CA SER A 87 -33.53 22.23 18.42
C SER A 87 -34.51 23.39 18.67
N LEU A 88 -35.55 23.44 17.84
CA LEU A 88 -36.66 24.36 17.98
C LEU A 88 -37.92 23.57 18.30
N THR A 89 -38.58 23.96 19.39
CA THR A 89 -39.87 23.38 19.78
C THR A 89 -40.98 24.34 19.41
N PHE A 90 -41.95 23.87 18.64
CA PHE A 90 -43.14 24.61 18.20
C PHE A 90 -44.37 24.16 18.98
N THR A 91 -45.07 25.09 19.62
CA THR A 91 -46.36 24.84 20.27
C THR A 91 -47.49 25.52 19.48
N PHE A 92 -48.46 24.73 19.04
CA PHE A 92 -49.60 25.13 18.21
C PHE A 92 -50.80 25.54 19.06
N ARG A 93 -51.71 26.34 18.51
CA ARG A 93 -52.89 26.86 19.24
C ARG A 93 -53.93 25.79 19.50
N SER A 94 -54.15 24.93 18.52
CA SER A 94 -55.09 23.83 18.59
C SER A 94 -54.46 22.53 18.07
N GLU A 95 -55.00 21.40 18.50
CA GLU A 95 -54.62 20.08 17.98
C GLU A 95 -54.94 19.94 16.50
N GLN A 96 -56.02 20.57 16.04
CA GLN A 96 -56.39 20.54 14.63
C GLN A 96 -55.34 21.23 13.75
N GLU A 97 -54.89 22.44 14.11
CA GLU A 97 -53.84 23.15 13.36
C GLU A 97 -52.51 22.38 13.40
N ALA A 98 -52.19 21.75 14.53
CA ALA A 98 -51.01 20.90 14.66
C ALA A 98 -51.09 19.70 13.71
N GLN A 99 -52.23 19.02 13.66
CA GLN A 99 -52.42 17.85 12.81
C GLN A 99 -52.35 18.18 11.32
N GLU A 100 -53.01 19.28 10.89
CA GLU A 100 -52.94 19.78 9.51
C GLU A 100 -51.50 20.13 9.13
N TRP A 101 -50.78 20.84 10.02
CA TRP A 101 -49.38 21.19 9.82
C TRP A 101 -48.47 19.97 9.72
N ALA A 102 -48.60 19.01 10.63
CA ALA A 102 -47.82 17.78 10.61
C ALA A 102 -48.05 16.98 9.31
N THR A 103 -49.28 16.98 8.81
CA THR A 103 -49.64 16.30 7.55
C THR A 103 -48.91 16.94 6.37
N VAL A 104 -48.97 18.26 6.23
CA VAL A 104 -48.32 19.01 5.14
C VAL A 104 -46.79 18.97 5.24
N MET A 105 -46.24 19.03 6.45
CA MET A 105 -44.80 18.89 6.68
C MET A 105 -44.29 17.49 6.32
N THR A 106 -45.01 16.44 6.73
CA THR A 106 -44.57 15.06 6.49
C THR A 106 -44.70 14.67 5.02
N SER A 107 -45.71 15.18 4.29
CA SER A 107 -45.77 15.02 2.83
C SER A 107 -44.61 15.75 2.13
N SER A 108 -44.33 16.99 2.54
CA SER A 108 -43.25 17.79 1.94
C SER A 108 -41.86 17.23 2.23
N LEU A 109 -41.61 16.70 3.43
CA LEU A 109 -40.37 16.01 3.78
C LEU A 109 -40.15 14.75 2.95
N ARG A 110 -41.22 13.99 2.69
CA ARG A 110 -41.16 12.83 1.81
C ARG A 110 -40.79 13.24 0.39
N GLU A 111 -41.43 14.27 -0.17
CA GLU A 111 -41.07 14.78 -1.50
C GLU A 111 -39.64 15.32 -1.58
N ALA A 112 -39.17 16.05 -0.56
CA ALA A 112 -37.79 16.54 -0.50
C ALA A 112 -36.76 15.41 -0.50
N HIS A 113 -37.03 14.33 0.25
CA HIS A 113 -36.16 13.16 0.32
C HIS A 113 -36.15 12.37 -1.01
N ARG A 114 -37.29 12.32 -1.70
CA ARG A 114 -37.39 11.70 -3.04
C ARG A 114 -36.50 12.41 -4.04
N GLU A 115 -36.51 13.75 -4.07
CA GLU A 115 -35.62 14.53 -4.95
C GLU A 115 -34.14 14.29 -4.61
N GLU A 116 -33.78 14.23 -3.33
CA GLU A 116 -32.42 13.95 -2.88
C GLU A 116 -31.94 12.57 -3.38
N LEU A 117 -32.76 11.52 -3.24
CA LEU A 117 -32.44 10.20 -3.75
C LEU A 117 -32.26 10.18 -5.29
N CYS A 118 -33.04 10.96 -6.04
CA CYS A 118 -32.89 11.09 -7.49
C CYS A 118 -31.56 11.78 -7.88
N ILE A 119 -31.15 12.81 -7.12
CA ILE A 119 -29.88 13.51 -7.33
C ILE A 119 -28.70 12.57 -7.04
N GLU A 120 -28.75 11.86 -5.92
CA GLU A 120 -27.72 10.89 -5.51
C GLU A 120 -27.62 9.72 -6.50
N LEU A 121 -28.76 9.23 -7.01
CA LEU A 121 -28.76 8.23 -8.09
C LEU A 121 -28.08 8.77 -9.36
N SER A 122 -28.41 9.99 -9.76
CA SER A 122 -27.83 10.62 -10.95
C SER A 122 -26.30 10.76 -10.82
N GLN A 123 -25.83 11.23 -9.67
CA GLN A 123 -24.39 11.35 -9.37
C GLN A 123 -23.69 9.99 -9.34
N ALA A 124 -24.33 8.96 -8.76
CA ALA A 124 -23.78 7.61 -8.73
C ALA A 124 -23.66 7.00 -10.14
N ILE A 125 -24.64 7.26 -11.01
CA ILE A 125 -24.61 6.86 -12.43
C ILE A 125 -23.49 7.60 -13.16
N GLU A 126 -23.37 8.93 -12.99
CA GLU A 126 -22.31 9.74 -13.61
C GLU A 126 -20.90 9.30 -13.15
N ALA A 127 -20.74 8.91 -11.89
CA ALA A 127 -19.47 8.42 -11.34
C ALA A 127 -19.13 6.97 -11.74
N GLY A 128 -20.09 6.23 -12.32
CA GLY A 128 -19.97 4.81 -12.63
C GLY A 128 -19.97 3.91 -11.38
N ASP A 129 -20.49 4.38 -10.25
CA ASP A 129 -20.62 3.58 -9.03
C ASP A 129 -21.90 2.74 -9.08
N THR A 130 -21.77 1.54 -9.67
CA THR A 130 -22.89 0.62 -9.87
C THR A 130 -23.55 0.20 -8.54
N ARG A 131 -22.79 0.07 -7.45
CA ARG A 131 -23.33 -0.35 -6.16
C ARG A 131 -24.16 0.76 -5.52
N ALA A 132 -23.66 1.99 -5.53
CA ALA A 132 -24.41 3.14 -5.03
C ALA A 132 -25.67 3.39 -5.90
N ALA A 133 -25.54 3.32 -7.23
CA ALA A 133 -26.66 3.49 -8.14
C ALA A 133 -27.75 2.42 -7.92
N MET A 134 -27.37 1.14 -7.76
CA MET A 134 -28.33 0.06 -7.44
C MET A 134 -29.05 0.29 -6.13
N ARG A 135 -28.34 0.76 -5.09
CA ARG A 135 -28.95 1.06 -3.79
C ARG A 135 -29.97 2.20 -3.91
N TYR A 136 -29.58 3.33 -4.48
CA TYR A 136 -30.48 4.49 -4.63
C TYR A 136 -31.67 4.18 -5.55
N ALA A 137 -31.46 3.40 -6.63
CA ALA A 137 -32.54 2.92 -7.47
C ALA A 137 -33.51 1.99 -6.72
N SER A 138 -32.99 1.12 -5.85
CA SER A 138 -33.82 0.25 -5.01
C SER A 138 -34.65 1.04 -4.00
N ASP A 139 -34.06 2.07 -3.36
CA ASP A 139 -34.75 2.94 -2.42
C ASP A 139 -35.86 3.76 -3.13
N LEU A 140 -35.58 4.31 -4.31
CA LEU A 140 -36.56 4.98 -5.16
C LEU A 140 -37.70 4.04 -5.61
N ALA A 141 -37.37 2.78 -5.92
CA ALA A 141 -38.35 1.75 -6.30
C ALA A 141 -39.27 1.36 -5.13
N GLN A 142 -38.74 1.25 -3.91
CA GLN A 142 -39.55 1.03 -2.69
C GLN A 142 -40.57 2.16 -2.48
N HIS A 143 -40.24 3.37 -2.91
CA HIS A 143 -41.14 4.53 -2.86
C HIS A 143 -42.11 4.65 -4.05
N GLN A 144 -42.12 3.69 -4.97
CA GLN A 144 -43.00 3.62 -6.16
C GLN A 144 -42.94 4.86 -7.07
N ILE A 145 -41.74 5.43 -7.26
CA ILE A 145 -41.56 6.67 -8.02
C ILE A 145 -41.37 6.35 -9.50
N ALA A 146 -42.14 7.00 -10.37
CA ALA A 146 -41.90 6.95 -11.81
C ALA A 146 -40.66 7.80 -12.16
N LEU A 147 -39.60 7.16 -12.64
CA LEU A 147 -38.39 7.84 -13.10
C LEU A 147 -38.44 8.02 -14.62
N THR A 148 -38.18 9.25 -15.08
CA THR A 148 -37.93 9.52 -16.50
C THR A 148 -36.44 9.74 -16.68
N ILE A 149 -35.77 8.83 -17.39
CA ILE A 149 -34.35 8.96 -17.70
C ILE A 149 -34.24 9.72 -19.01
N GLN A 150 -33.77 10.96 -18.96
CA GLN A 150 -33.36 11.71 -20.14
C GLN A 150 -31.83 11.77 -20.16
N PRO A 151 -31.17 11.02 -21.07
CA PRO A 151 -29.74 11.19 -21.26
C PRO A 151 -29.50 12.63 -21.75
N SER A 152 -28.80 13.45 -20.95
CA SER A 152 -28.35 14.74 -21.46
C SER A 152 -27.29 14.45 -22.51
N GLN A 153 -27.60 14.64 -23.79
CA GLN A 153 -26.58 15.03 -24.74
C GLN A 153 -26.12 16.42 -24.28
N ARG A 154 -25.18 16.46 -23.32
CA ARG A 154 -24.20 17.53 -23.38
C ARG A 154 -23.53 17.27 -24.70
N ASP A 155 -23.78 18.14 -25.68
CA ASP A 155 -22.97 18.20 -26.89
C ASP A 155 -21.52 18.14 -26.41
N ALA A 156 -20.91 16.96 -26.54
CA ALA A 156 -19.50 16.81 -26.26
C ALA A 156 -18.89 17.68 -27.35
N GLU A 157 -18.41 18.88 -26.99
CA GLU A 157 -17.66 19.71 -27.91
C GLU A 157 -16.68 18.77 -28.62
N GLU A 158 -16.86 18.59 -29.93
CA GLU A 158 -16.20 17.56 -30.75
C GLU A 158 -14.70 17.86 -30.95
N GLY A 159 -14.07 18.52 -29.98
CA GLY A 159 -12.66 18.88 -29.98
C GLY A 159 -11.81 17.82 -29.33
N GLU A 160 -10.75 17.40 -30.03
CA GLU A 160 -9.63 16.71 -29.41
C GLU A 160 -8.96 17.63 -28.39
N ILE A 161 -8.70 17.09 -27.20
CA ILE A 161 -7.93 17.77 -26.16
C ILE A 161 -6.56 17.13 -26.02
N SER A 162 -5.61 17.92 -25.51
CA SER A 162 -4.22 17.57 -25.30
C SER A 162 -4.06 17.04 -23.88
N LEU A 163 -3.95 15.72 -23.76
CA LEU A 163 -3.71 15.03 -22.51
C LEU A 163 -2.20 14.93 -22.25
N ALA A 164 -1.75 15.45 -21.11
CA ALA A 164 -0.37 15.29 -20.66
C ALA A 164 -0.22 13.95 -19.95
N VAL A 165 0.52 13.03 -20.55
CA VAL A 165 0.72 11.67 -20.05
C VAL A 165 2.12 11.51 -19.51
N VAL A 166 2.23 11.24 -18.21
CA VAL A 166 3.49 10.78 -17.62
C VAL A 166 3.58 9.27 -17.85
N VAL A 167 4.53 8.84 -18.67
CA VAL A 167 4.78 7.44 -18.99
C VAL A 167 5.93 6.95 -18.13
N GLU A 168 5.69 5.92 -17.33
CA GLU A 168 6.69 5.32 -16.47
C GLU A 168 6.80 3.83 -16.74
N ASP A 169 8.03 3.32 -16.74
CA ASP A 169 8.30 1.89 -16.63
C ASP A 169 9.09 1.60 -15.35
N THR A 170 9.61 0.39 -15.19
CA THR A 170 10.39 0.00 -14.02
C THR A 170 11.71 0.76 -13.84
N THR A 171 12.15 1.51 -14.85
CA THR A 171 13.50 2.07 -14.96
C THR A 171 13.56 3.54 -15.36
N SER A 172 12.51 4.09 -15.96
CA SER A 172 12.50 5.41 -16.58
C SER A 172 11.11 6.07 -16.52
N SER A 173 11.10 7.39 -16.57
CA SER A 173 9.89 8.23 -16.61
C SER A 173 10.07 9.31 -17.67
N CYS A 174 9.06 9.53 -18.50
CA CYS A 174 9.02 10.60 -19.49
C CYS A 174 7.60 11.17 -19.61
N CYS A 175 7.46 12.34 -20.23
CA CYS A 175 6.17 12.96 -20.48
C CYS A 175 5.90 13.00 -21.98
N VAL A 176 4.71 12.54 -22.40
CA VAL A 176 4.21 12.68 -23.77
C VAL A 176 2.89 13.44 -23.76
N THR A 177 2.54 14.07 -24.88
CA THR A 177 1.24 14.72 -25.04
C THR A 177 0.45 13.98 -26.10
N VAL A 178 -0.78 13.58 -25.76
CA VAL A 178 -1.64 12.77 -26.61
C VAL A 178 -2.91 13.54 -26.93
N LYS A 179 -3.31 13.56 -28.20
CA LYS A 179 -4.61 14.10 -28.61
C LYS A 179 -5.67 13.03 -28.40
N ILE A 180 -6.63 13.32 -27.53
CA ILE A 180 -7.70 12.38 -27.17
C ILE A 180 -9.06 13.05 -27.27
N LEU A 181 -10.10 12.23 -27.42
CA LEU A 181 -11.48 12.67 -27.26
C LEU A 181 -11.95 12.35 -25.83
N PRO A 182 -12.46 13.31 -25.05
CA PRO A 182 -12.90 13.05 -23.67
C PRO A 182 -13.90 11.90 -23.54
N HIS A 183 -14.73 11.70 -24.57
CA HIS A 183 -15.75 10.66 -24.60
C HIS A 183 -15.22 9.27 -25.05
N MET A 184 -13.98 9.16 -25.53
CA MET A 184 -13.42 7.87 -25.92
C MET A 184 -13.16 7.00 -24.69
N THR A 185 -13.18 5.68 -24.89
CA THR A 185 -12.92 4.73 -23.81
C THR A 185 -11.42 4.60 -23.54
N VAL A 186 -11.07 4.16 -22.33
CA VAL A 186 -9.69 3.81 -21.98
C VAL A 186 -9.15 2.71 -22.91
N SER A 187 -9.99 1.76 -23.35
CA SER A 187 -9.61 0.76 -24.35
C SER A 187 -9.21 1.41 -25.69
N SER A 188 -9.99 2.37 -26.17
CA SER A 188 -9.69 3.12 -27.40
C SER A 188 -8.38 3.92 -27.27
N MET A 189 -8.16 4.58 -26.12
CA MET A 189 -6.91 5.29 -25.84
C MET A 189 -5.71 4.33 -25.78
N LYS A 190 -5.88 3.13 -25.20
CA LYS A 190 -4.82 2.11 -25.20
C LYS A 190 -4.45 1.69 -26.62
N GLN A 191 -5.45 1.49 -27.48
CA GLN A 191 -5.21 1.16 -28.88
C GLN A 191 -4.48 2.29 -29.61
N GLN A 192 -4.84 3.54 -29.34
CA GLN A 192 -4.16 4.70 -29.91
C GLN A 192 -2.69 4.77 -29.46
N MET A 193 -2.39 4.57 -28.16
CA MET A 193 -1.00 4.46 -27.68
C MET A 193 -0.22 3.32 -28.32
N PHE A 194 -0.88 2.21 -28.63
CA PHE A 194 -0.22 1.12 -29.33
C PHE A 194 0.16 1.50 -30.76
N LEU A 195 -0.72 2.21 -31.46
CA LEU A 195 -0.50 2.65 -32.83
C LEU A 195 0.55 3.77 -32.92
N GLU A 196 0.49 4.76 -32.04
CA GLU A 196 1.36 5.94 -32.07
C GLU A 196 2.74 5.68 -31.46
N TYR A 197 2.80 4.95 -30.34
CA TYR A 197 4.02 4.79 -29.54
C TYR A 197 4.48 3.32 -29.43
N GLY A 198 3.74 2.37 -30.00
CA GLY A 198 4.13 0.96 -30.03
C GLY A 198 3.90 0.18 -28.74
N PHE A 199 3.28 0.80 -27.73
CA PHE A 199 3.00 0.17 -26.43
C PHE A 199 1.77 -0.73 -26.52
N HIS A 200 1.93 -2.04 -26.42
CA HIS A 200 0.82 -2.99 -26.55
C HIS A 200 -0.30 -2.75 -25.49
N PRO A 201 -1.60 -2.83 -25.81
CA PRO A 201 -2.67 -2.54 -24.85
C PRO A 201 -2.58 -3.35 -23.54
N LYS A 202 -2.12 -4.61 -23.64
CA LYS A 202 -1.88 -5.49 -22.48
C LYS A 202 -0.81 -4.99 -21.52
N VAL A 203 0.19 -4.26 -22.00
CA VAL A 203 1.27 -3.71 -21.14
C VAL A 203 0.88 -2.39 -20.49
N GLN A 204 -0.17 -1.73 -20.97
CA GLN A 204 -0.56 -0.41 -20.47
C GLN A 204 -1.42 -0.50 -19.21
N ARG A 205 -1.03 0.22 -18.15
CA ARG A 205 -1.81 0.44 -16.93
C ARG A 205 -2.00 1.94 -16.71
N TRP A 206 -3.25 2.38 -16.75
CA TRP A 206 -3.59 3.79 -16.71
C TRP A 206 -4.12 4.19 -15.34
N VAL A 207 -3.60 5.29 -14.81
CA VAL A 207 -4.06 5.93 -13.59
C VAL A 207 -4.45 7.36 -13.91
N ILE A 208 -5.73 7.68 -13.70
CA ILE A 208 -6.30 9.01 -13.93
C ILE A 208 -7.11 9.39 -12.70
N GLY A 209 -6.89 10.59 -12.16
CA GLY A 209 -7.63 11.07 -10.99
C GLY A 209 -7.51 10.14 -9.77
N GLN A 210 -6.31 9.59 -9.52
CA GLN A 210 -6.03 8.62 -8.45
C GLN A 210 -6.77 7.28 -8.58
N CYS A 211 -7.38 6.99 -9.72
CA CYS A 211 -8.10 5.74 -9.98
C CYS A 211 -7.37 4.90 -11.04
N LEU A 212 -7.26 3.59 -10.81
CA LEU A 212 -6.87 2.65 -11.85
C LEU A 212 -8.01 2.53 -12.87
N CYS A 213 -7.70 2.81 -14.14
CA CYS A 213 -8.71 2.91 -15.18
C CYS A 213 -9.21 1.53 -15.65
N ALA A 214 -10.52 1.44 -15.87
CA ALA A 214 -11.20 0.31 -16.47
C ALA A 214 -11.44 0.56 -17.97
N ASP A 215 -11.24 -0.46 -18.79
CA ASP A 215 -11.21 -0.35 -20.25
C ASP A 215 -12.49 0.21 -20.88
N VAL A 216 -13.65 -0.07 -20.26
CA VAL A 216 -14.98 0.29 -20.77
C VAL A 216 -15.42 1.72 -20.43
N ARG A 217 -14.71 2.40 -19.53
CA ARG A 217 -15.08 3.75 -19.07
C ARG A 217 -14.48 4.82 -19.98
N SER A 218 -15.19 5.95 -20.12
CA SER A 218 -14.69 7.11 -20.85
C SER A 218 -13.63 7.87 -20.05
N LEU A 219 -12.72 8.57 -20.74
CA LEU A 219 -11.70 9.41 -20.10
C LEU A 219 -12.33 10.53 -19.27
N ALA A 220 -13.41 11.13 -19.75
CA ALA A 220 -14.18 12.16 -19.04
C ALA A 220 -14.73 11.65 -17.70
N SER A 221 -15.10 10.37 -17.60
CA SER A 221 -15.56 9.79 -16.32
C SER A 221 -14.45 9.71 -15.27
N TYR A 222 -13.19 9.88 -15.67
CA TYR A 222 -12.03 9.97 -14.77
C TYR A 222 -11.55 11.41 -14.55
N GLY A 223 -12.29 12.40 -15.08
CA GLY A 223 -11.97 13.82 -14.91
C GLY A 223 -11.21 14.46 -16.07
N ILE A 224 -10.95 13.73 -17.16
CA ILE A 224 -10.29 14.28 -18.37
C ILE A 224 -11.30 15.01 -19.23
N CYS A 225 -11.29 16.34 -19.18
CA CYS A 225 -12.30 17.18 -19.82
C CYS A 225 -11.73 18.43 -20.52
N ARG A 226 -10.45 18.77 -20.34
CA ARG A 226 -9.82 19.96 -20.94
C ARG A 226 -8.34 19.76 -21.28
N ASP A 227 -7.82 20.63 -22.13
CA ASP A 227 -6.38 20.69 -22.43
C ASP A 227 -5.54 20.83 -21.15
N GLY A 228 -4.46 20.06 -21.07
CA GLY A 228 -3.53 20.09 -19.94
C GLY A 228 -3.92 19.20 -18.76
N ASP A 229 -5.06 18.51 -18.83
CA ASP A 229 -5.35 17.44 -17.87
C ASP A 229 -4.27 16.35 -17.93
N THR A 230 -4.04 15.69 -16.80
CA THR A 230 -2.91 14.76 -16.63
C THR A 230 -3.38 13.32 -16.44
N ALA A 231 -2.62 12.40 -17.02
CA ALA A 231 -2.78 10.97 -16.83
C ALA A 231 -1.42 10.31 -16.60
N PHE A 232 -1.41 9.20 -15.87
CA PHE A 232 -0.20 8.40 -15.66
C PHE A 232 -0.38 7.06 -16.38
N LEU A 233 0.59 6.72 -17.22
CA LEU A 233 0.69 5.44 -17.89
C LEU A 233 1.87 4.67 -17.31
N TYR A 234 1.59 3.60 -16.58
CA TYR A 234 2.58 2.64 -16.16
C TYR A 234 2.69 1.48 -17.17
N LEU A 235 3.88 1.24 -17.68
CA LEU A 235 4.17 0.18 -18.63
C LEU A 235 4.67 -1.08 -17.91
N LEU A 236 3.97 -2.18 -18.12
CA LEU A 236 4.39 -3.51 -17.69
C LEU A 236 5.38 -4.11 -18.68
N SER A 237 6.25 -4.99 -18.20
CA SER A 237 7.05 -5.81 -19.10
C SER A 237 6.16 -6.78 -19.89
N ALA A 238 6.57 -7.13 -21.11
CA ALA A 238 5.86 -8.10 -21.94
C ALA A 238 5.63 -9.44 -21.19
N ARG A 239 6.57 -9.84 -20.34
CA ARG A 239 6.47 -11.03 -19.49
C ARG A 239 5.33 -10.92 -18.46
N HIS A 240 5.21 -9.79 -17.77
CA HIS A 240 4.11 -9.54 -16.83
C HIS A 240 2.75 -9.44 -17.53
N ALA A 241 2.73 -8.98 -18.78
CA ALA A 241 1.52 -8.91 -19.59
C ALA A 241 1.19 -10.24 -20.32
N CYS A 242 1.94 -11.31 -20.08
CA CYS A 242 1.84 -12.60 -20.79
C CYS A 242 1.82 -12.44 -22.31
N LEU A 243 2.62 -11.52 -22.84
CA LEU A 243 2.65 -11.17 -24.25
C LEU A 243 3.84 -11.86 -24.94
N SER A 244 3.54 -12.76 -25.87
CA SER A 244 4.58 -13.37 -26.72
C SER A 244 4.97 -12.46 -27.89
N GLN A 245 6.17 -12.66 -28.42
CA GLN A 245 6.66 -11.93 -29.60
C GLN A 245 5.78 -12.17 -30.83
N GLN A 246 5.31 -13.40 -31.03
CA GLN A 246 4.37 -13.74 -32.11
C GLN A 246 3.02 -13.01 -31.96
N GLN A 247 2.44 -12.96 -30.76
CA GLN A 247 1.18 -12.23 -30.53
C GLN A 247 1.35 -10.73 -30.78
N CYS A 248 2.45 -10.13 -30.33
CA CYS A 248 2.73 -8.72 -30.57
C CYS A 248 2.89 -8.43 -32.07
N GLN A 249 3.57 -9.31 -32.81
CA GLN A 249 3.77 -9.17 -34.25
C GLN A 249 2.46 -9.35 -35.02
N GLN A 250 1.65 -10.34 -34.67
CA GLN A 250 0.34 -10.59 -35.27
C GLN A 250 -0.65 -9.45 -34.99
N GLU A 251 -0.67 -8.89 -33.78
CA GLU A 251 -1.52 -7.75 -33.44
C GLU A 251 -1.04 -6.45 -34.13
N ARG A 252 0.27 -6.25 -34.32
CA ARG A 252 0.80 -5.15 -35.14
C ARG A 252 0.41 -5.29 -36.61
N GLU A 253 0.50 -6.49 -37.18
CA GLU A 253 0.08 -6.77 -38.56
C GLU A 253 -1.44 -6.57 -38.73
N ASN A 254 -2.25 -7.06 -37.78
CA ASN A 254 -3.70 -6.85 -37.77
C ASN A 254 -4.07 -5.37 -37.61
N ALA A 255 -3.35 -4.61 -36.78
CA ALA A 255 -3.59 -3.19 -36.58
C ALA A 255 -3.16 -2.35 -37.80
N ALA A 256 -2.10 -2.75 -38.50
CA ALA A 256 -1.68 -2.15 -39.77
C ALA A 256 -2.70 -2.42 -40.90
N LEU A 257 -3.35 -3.59 -40.90
CA LEU A 257 -4.44 -3.90 -41.83
C LEU A 257 -5.72 -3.09 -41.55
N MET A 258 -5.97 -2.68 -40.29
CA MET A 258 -7.08 -1.81 -39.91
C MET A 258 -6.86 -0.33 -40.29
N LEU A 259 -5.63 0.05 -40.68
CA LEU A 259 -5.25 1.40 -41.11
C LEU A 259 -5.31 1.61 -42.63
N THR A 260 -5.78 0.62 -43.42
CA THR A 260 -6.11 0.89 -44.83
C THR A 260 -7.36 1.78 -44.87
N PRO A 261 -7.32 2.98 -45.48
CA PRO A 261 -8.48 3.85 -45.52
C PRO A 261 -9.57 3.20 -46.36
N ALA A 262 -10.77 3.03 -45.79
CA ALA A 262 -11.96 2.89 -46.59
C ALA A 262 -12.09 4.15 -47.48
N PRO A 263 -12.38 4.02 -48.79
CA PRO A 263 -12.49 5.18 -49.65
C PRO A 263 -13.70 6.03 -49.26
N ASN A 264 -13.45 7.30 -48.95
CA ASN A 264 -14.50 8.31 -48.70
C ASN A 264 -15.50 8.37 -49.87
N PRO A 265 -16.81 8.29 -49.63
CA PRO A 265 -17.80 8.54 -50.66
C PRO A 265 -18.15 10.03 -50.68
N THR A 266 -17.57 10.81 -51.61
CA THR A 266 -18.23 11.94 -52.32
C THR A 266 -17.22 12.71 -53.16
N HIS A 267 -17.22 12.48 -54.48
CA HIS A 267 -17.51 13.52 -55.48
C HIS A 267 -17.67 12.85 -56.85
N ALA A 268 -18.79 13.15 -57.49
CA ALA A 268 -19.22 12.64 -58.78
C ALA A 268 -18.24 12.95 -59.92
N LEU A 269 -18.12 12.05 -60.90
CA LEU A 269 -18.55 12.27 -62.29
C LEU A 269 -18.14 11.10 -63.21
N THR A 270 -19.17 10.63 -63.94
CA THR A 270 -19.14 10.10 -65.32
C THR A 270 -18.61 8.70 -65.66
N THR A 271 -19.57 7.92 -66.19
CA THR A 271 -19.51 6.92 -67.30
C THR A 271 -18.84 5.57 -67.02
N ALA A 272 -19.34 4.43 -67.46
CA ALA A 272 -20.60 3.98 -68.04
C ALA A 272 -20.51 2.43 -68.12
N ASN A 273 -21.65 1.74 -68.01
CA ASN A 273 -21.91 0.36 -68.47
C ASN A 273 -21.18 -0.78 -67.71
N SER A 274 -21.80 -1.91 -67.35
CA SER A 274 -23.11 -2.48 -67.68
C SER A 274 -23.34 -3.76 -66.84
N SER A 275 -24.61 -4.01 -66.47
CA SER A 275 -25.26 -5.32 -66.19
C SER A 275 -24.59 -6.25 -65.17
N GLY A 276 -25.08 -6.50 -63.95
CA GLY A 276 -26.44 -6.95 -63.55
C GLY A 276 -26.64 -8.45 -63.86
N PRO A 277 -27.42 -9.26 -63.09
CA PRO A 277 -28.12 -8.94 -61.83
C PRO A 277 -28.25 -10.11 -60.78
N VAL A 278 -28.69 -9.78 -59.55
CA VAL A 278 -29.75 -10.46 -58.73
C VAL A 278 -29.47 -11.90 -58.22
N SER A 279 -29.81 -12.36 -56.99
CA SER A 279 -30.38 -11.83 -55.74
C SER A 279 -30.56 -13.00 -54.75
N HIS A 280 -30.74 -12.71 -53.44
CA HIS A 280 -31.49 -13.51 -52.44
C HIS A 280 -30.90 -14.91 -52.07
N ASP A 281 -30.93 -15.46 -50.85
CA ASP A 281 -31.55 -15.08 -49.58
C ASP A 281 -31.11 -16.05 -48.45
N TRP A 282 -31.18 -15.55 -47.20
CA TRP A 282 -31.46 -16.18 -45.89
C TRP A 282 -30.89 -17.56 -45.42
N ARG A 283 -30.12 -17.45 -44.32
CA ARG A 283 -30.08 -18.18 -43.02
C ARG A 283 -30.45 -19.68 -42.89
N GLY A 284 -29.69 -20.36 -42.00
CA GLY A 284 -30.20 -21.50 -41.22
C GLY A 284 -29.19 -22.24 -40.31
N TYR A 285 -29.13 -21.83 -39.03
CA TYR A 285 -28.91 -22.57 -37.76
C TYR A 285 -28.04 -23.86 -37.60
N SER A 286 -27.14 -23.77 -36.59
CA SER A 286 -26.98 -24.64 -35.38
C SER A 286 -26.17 -25.98 -35.35
N THR A 287 -25.31 -26.05 -34.31
CA THR A 287 -24.90 -27.17 -33.39
C THR A 287 -24.06 -28.39 -33.84
N LEU A 288 -22.74 -28.35 -33.52
CA LEU A 288 -21.77 -29.40 -33.06
C LEU A 288 -21.53 -30.69 -33.92
N PRO A 289 -20.50 -31.54 -33.64
CA PRO A 289 -19.02 -31.45 -33.79
C PRO A 289 -18.45 -32.62 -34.68
N PRO A 290 -17.12 -32.90 -34.73
CA PRO A 290 -16.70 -34.21 -34.17
C PRO A 290 -15.30 -34.28 -33.51
N ARG A 291 -15.16 -35.34 -32.70
CA ARG A 291 -14.00 -35.84 -31.93
C ARG A 291 -12.89 -36.41 -32.83
N PHE A 292 -11.66 -36.50 -32.30
CA PHE A 292 -10.83 -37.74 -32.32
C PHE A 292 -9.78 -37.75 -31.19
N THR A 293 -9.23 -38.93 -30.93
CA THR A 293 -8.93 -39.56 -29.63
C THR A 293 -7.45 -39.68 -29.23
N HIS A 294 -7.24 -39.87 -27.92
CA HIS A 294 -6.07 -40.28 -27.12
C HIS A 294 -4.87 -41.01 -27.75
N SER A 295 -3.67 -40.67 -27.24
CA SER A 295 -2.69 -41.67 -26.76
C SER A 295 -1.93 -41.15 -25.53
N SER A 296 -1.87 -41.97 -24.49
CA SER A 296 -1.23 -41.75 -23.19
C SER A 296 0.16 -42.41 -23.12
N SER A 297 1.13 -41.74 -22.49
CA SER A 297 2.23 -42.40 -21.76
C SER A 297 2.78 -41.42 -20.71
N GLY A 298 2.82 -41.87 -19.45
CA GLY A 298 3.06 -41.04 -18.27
C GLY A 298 4.51 -40.69 -17.97
N GLY A 299 4.67 -39.81 -16.98
CA GLY A 299 5.93 -39.43 -16.35
C GLY A 299 5.68 -38.38 -15.27
N SER A 300 6.19 -38.66 -14.07
CA SER A 300 6.02 -38.01 -12.76
C SER A 300 5.82 -36.49 -12.71
N GLY A 301 4.97 -36.08 -11.78
CA GLY A 301 4.66 -34.69 -11.44
C GLY A 301 5.85 -33.87 -10.97
N THR A 302 5.94 -32.67 -11.55
CA THR A 302 6.59 -31.50 -10.99
C THR A 302 5.56 -30.40 -11.08
N GLU A 303 4.93 -30.07 -9.94
CA GLU A 303 4.07 -28.90 -9.83
C GLU A 303 4.93 -27.65 -10.12
N LYS A 304 4.53 -26.91 -11.16
CA LYS A 304 5.05 -25.57 -11.43
C LYS A 304 4.49 -24.63 -10.36
N PRO A 305 5.26 -23.66 -9.84
CA PRO A 305 4.78 -22.74 -8.82
C PRO A 305 3.59 -21.93 -9.33
N ASN A 306 2.55 -21.84 -8.49
CA ASN A 306 1.24 -21.32 -8.83
C ASN A 306 1.22 -19.78 -8.71
N VAL A 307 0.72 -19.09 -9.73
CA VAL A 307 0.67 -17.61 -9.80
C VAL A 307 -0.33 -17.01 -8.80
N ASN A 308 -1.22 -17.85 -8.24
CA ASN A 308 -2.24 -17.43 -7.27
C ASN A 308 -1.65 -16.88 -5.95
N ASP A 309 -0.42 -17.24 -5.58
CA ASP A 309 0.21 -16.77 -4.35
C ASP A 309 0.55 -15.26 -4.39
N ILE A 310 0.64 -14.68 -5.59
CA ILE A 310 0.98 -13.26 -5.81
C ILE A 310 -0.25 -12.35 -5.63
N ILE A 311 -1.46 -12.87 -5.88
CA ILE A 311 -2.74 -12.12 -5.79
C ILE A 311 -3.09 -11.80 -4.32
N ASN A 312 -2.54 -12.56 -3.37
CA ASN A 312 -2.86 -12.48 -1.94
C ASN A 312 -2.24 -11.26 -1.23
N LEU A 313 -1.16 -10.66 -1.75
CA LEU A 313 -0.50 -9.51 -1.11
C LEU A 313 -1.40 -8.26 -1.01
N ASP A 314 -2.29 -8.08 -1.99
CA ASP A 314 -3.14 -6.89 -2.14
C ASP A 314 -4.37 -6.93 -1.21
N ILE A 315 -4.90 -8.11 -0.87
CA ILE A 315 -6.18 -8.24 -0.17
C ILE A 315 -6.13 -7.62 1.23
N LEU A 316 -5.08 -7.91 2.02
CA LEU A 316 -4.93 -7.34 3.36
C LEU A 316 -4.44 -5.89 3.35
N GLN A 317 -3.60 -5.48 2.39
CA GLN A 317 -3.18 -4.07 2.27
C GLN A 317 -4.36 -3.17 1.89
N LEU A 318 -5.17 -3.60 0.92
CA LEU A 318 -6.42 -2.93 0.54
C LEU A 318 -7.48 -3.03 1.64
N GLY A 319 -7.58 -4.17 2.33
CA GLY A 319 -8.47 -4.38 3.46
C GLY A 319 -8.18 -3.42 4.61
N GLY A 320 -6.94 -3.36 5.09
CA GLY A 320 -6.51 -2.43 6.13
C GLY A 320 -6.75 -0.96 5.74
N SER A 321 -6.49 -0.60 4.49
CA SER A 321 -6.70 0.76 3.97
C SER A 321 -8.19 1.13 3.86
N LYS A 322 -9.03 0.20 3.37
CA LYS A 322 -10.51 0.35 3.33
C LYS A 322 -11.13 0.40 4.73
N LEU A 323 -10.58 -0.35 5.69
CA LEU A 323 -11.06 -0.34 7.07
C LEU A 323 -10.66 0.93 7.83
N LYS A 324 -9.49 1.51 7.53
CA LYS A 324 -9.06 2.83 8.05
C LYS A 324 -9.94 3.94 7.48
N SER A 325 -10.30 3.90 6.19
CA SER A 325 -11.19 4.90 5.59
C SER A 325 -12.66 4.73 6.02
N SER A 326 -13.17 3.51 6.18
CA SER A 326 -14.58 3.28 6.59
C SER A 326 -14.89 3.75 8.02
N ASN A 327 -13.87 4.00 8.86
CA ASN A 327 -14.06 4.56 10.21
C ASN A 327 -14.63 5.99 10.17
N THR A 328 -14.59 6.66 9.00
CA THR A 328 -15.23 7.96 8.75
C THR A 328 -16.72 7.86 8.36
N GLN A 329 -17.23 6.67 8.04
CA GLN A 329 -18.61 6.44 7.54
C GLN A 329 -19.60 5.88 8.59
N GLY A 330 -19.33 6.01 9.88
CA GLY A 330 -20.36 5.85 10.93
C GLY A 330 -20.90 4.43 11.20
N LYS A 331 -20.39 3.37 10.57
CA LYS A 331 -20.67 1.99 11.01
C LYS A 331 -19.87 1.70 12.29
N ARG A 332 -20.56 1.49 13.43
CA ARG A 332 -19.93 1.08 14.69
C ARG A 332 -19.23 -0.28 14.52
N LYS A 333 -17.90 -0.28 14.50
CA LYS A 333 -17.09 -1.51 14.60
C LYS A 333 -16.90 -1.89 16.07
N GLY A 334 -16.63 -3.16 16.35
CA GLY A 334 -16.42 -3.69 17.71
C GLY A 334 -15.13 -3.22 18.42
N TYR A 335 -14.35 -2.35 17.78
CA TYR A 335 -13.07 -1.84 18.28
C TYR A 335 -12.90 -0.35 17.96
N LYS A 336 -12.06 0.33 18.75
CA LYS A 336 -11.85 1.79 18.67
C LYS A 336 -10.96 2.22 17.49
N ALA A 337 -9.95 1.42 17.16
CA ALA A 337 -8.97 1.73 16.12
C ALA A 337 -8.34 0.46 15.54
N VAL A 338 -7.88 0.55 14.29
CA VAL A 338 -7.04 -0.46 13.64
C VAL A 338 -5.61 -0.30 14.14
N LEU A 339 -5.02 -1.35 14.69
CA LEU A 339 -3.63 -1.39 15.15
C LEU A 339 -2.80 -2.17 14.12
N ASP A 340 -1.82 -1.49 13.53
CA ASP A 340 -1.00 -2.04 12.46
C ASP A 340 0.28 -2.66 13.01
N LEU A 341 0.31 -3.99 13.05
CA LEU A 341 1.43 -4.79 13.54
C LEU A 341 2.11 -5.55 12.40
N SER A 342 1.71 -5.25 11.16
CA SER A 342 2.29 -5.83 9.95
C SER A 342 3.64 -5.20 9.61
N SER A 343 3.84 -3.94 9.98
CA SER A 343 5.01 -3.14 9.60
C SER A 343 6.09 -3.17 10.67
N GLY A 344 7.35 -3.16 10.24
CA GLY A 344 8.52 -2.99 11.10
C GLY A 344 9.05 -1.55 11.10
N ASP A 345 8.14 -0.58 10.99
CA ASP A 345 8.41 0.86 11.09
C ASP A 345 8.11 1.32 12.52
N LEU A 346 9.16 1.65 13.26
CA LEU A 346 9.09 2.06 14.66
C LEU A 346 8.25 3.34 14.85
N HIS A 347 8.38 4.31 13.94
CA HIS A 347 7.67 5.60 14.07
C HIS A 347 6.17 5.42 13.82
N SER A 348 5.80 4.61 12.83
CA SER A 348 4.40 4.21 12.61
C SER A 348 3.83 3.42 13.80
N GLY A 349 4.68 2.68 14.53
CA GLY A 349 4.36 2.00 15.80
C GLY A 349 4.23 2.94 17.01
N GLY A 350 4.40 4.25 16.83
CA GLY A 350 4.29 5.26 17.88
C GLY A 350 5.55 5.41 18.74
N ILE A 351 6.68 4.86 18.30
CA ILE A 351 7.98 5.08 18.95
C ILE A 351 8.50 6.46 18.56
N LYS A 352 8.99 7.21 19.55
CA LYS A 352 9.53 8.55 19.30
C LYS A 352 10.87 8.45 18.57
N PRO A 353 11.15 9.33 17.62
CA PRO A 353 12.47 9.39 17.01
C PRO A 353 13.55 9.81 18.00
N ILE A 354 14.78 9.38 17.75
CA ILE A 354 15.96 9.74 18.55
C ILE A 354 16.27 11.25 18.40
N THR A 355 16.39 11.96 19.52
CA THR A 355 16.52 13.43 19.53
C THR A 355 17.79 13.89 18.81
N PHE A 356 18.93 13.27 19.10
CA PHE A 356 20.22 13.60 18.47
C PHE A 356 20.14 13.53 16.93
N VAL A 357 19.50 12.48 16.40
CA VAL A 357 19.35 12.27 14.96
C VAL A 357 18.52 13.39 14.33
N ARG A 358 17.41 13.75 14.97
CA ARG A 358 16.52 14.83 14.49
C ARG A 358 17.21 16.19 14.52
N GLN A 359 17.96 16.47 15.57
CA GLN A 359 18.68 17.73 15.72
C GLN A 359 19.78 17.90 14.66
N VAL A 360 20.57 16.86 14.40
CA VAL A 360 21.62 16.92 13.37
C VAL A 360 21.01 17.07 11.98
N LEU A 361 19.97 16.29 11.65
CA LEU A 361 19.28 16.42 10.37
C LEU A 361 18.67 17.82 10.21
N ALA A 362 17.97 18.33 11.22
CA ALA A 362 17.40 19.68 11.18
C ALA A 362 18.48 20.76 10.93
N ALA A 363 19.63 20.66 11.61
CA ALA A 363 20.73 21.59 11.41
C ALA A 363 21.38 21.47 10.01
N CYS A 364 21.41 20.27 9.41
CA CYS A 364 21.89 20.09 8.04
C CYS A 364 20.90 20.64 7.00
N PHE A 365 19.60 20.47 7.21
CA PHE A 365 18.56 20.97 6.32
C PHE A 365 18.30 22.48 6.47
N TYR A 366 18.53 23.03 7.67
CA TYR A 366 18.39 24.45 7.96
C TYR A 366 19.63 24.97 8.70
N PRO A 367 20.74 25.24 7.96
CA PRO A 367 22.02 25.64 8.55
C PRO A 367 22.01 26.92 9.40
N ALA A 368 20.97 27.75 9.30
CA ALA A 368 20.79 28.90 10.18
C ALA A 368 20.72 28.51 11.68
N LEU A 369 20.27 27.28 11.99
CA LEU A 369 20.27 26.75 13.36
C LEU A 369 21.68 26.61 13.96
N LEU A 370 22.72 26.58 13.13
CA LEU A 370 24.11 26.48 13.61
C LEU A 370 24.62 27.78 14.26
N GLN A 371 23.86 28.87 14.13
CA GLN A 371 24.11 30.15 14.80
C GLN A 371 23.29 30.30 16.08
N ASP A 372 22.34 29.40 16.33
CA ASP A 372 21.53 29.38 17.53
C ASP A 372 22.24 28.56 18.63
N ASN A 373 22.20 29.07 19.87
CA ASN A 373 22.74 28.38 21.04
C ASN A 373 21.78 27.31 21.60
N SER A 374 20.66 27.05 20.92
CA SER A 374 19.67 26.04 21.31
C SER A 374 20.09 24.60 21.04
N LEU A 375 21.08 24.36 20.18
CA LEU A 375 21.56 23.02 19.84
C LEU A 375 22.78 22.62 20.69
N PRO A 376 22.88 21.33 21.10
CA PRO A 376 24.08 20.80 21.73
C PRO A 376 25.35 21.00 20.86
N LEU A 377 26.50 21.11 21.51
CA LEU A 377 27.77 21.38 20.83
C LEU A 377 28.16 20.27 19.84
N ASP A 378 28.00 19.02 20.25
CA ASP A 378 28.26 17.82 19.43
C ASP A 378 27.32 17.74 18.22
N VAL A 379 26.05 18.13 18.36
CA VAL A 379 25.10 18.27 17.24
C VAL A 379 25.60 19.30 16.24
N THR A 380 25.95 20.49 16.73
CA THR A 380 26.41 21.61 15.88
C THR A 380 27.71 21.25 15.16
N GLN A 381 28.65 20.63 15.85
CA GLN A 381 29.91 20.15 15.28
C GLN A 381 29.66 19.07 14.22
N ARG A 382 28.80 18.08 14.53
CA ARG A 382 28.46 17.01 13.58
C ARG A 382 27.82 17.55 12.31
N ALA A 383 26.86 18.47 12.43
CA ALA A 383 26.19 19.07 11.28
C ALA A 383 27.16 19.90 10.42
N LYS A 384 28.01 20.75 11.02
CA LYS A 384 29.05 21.49 10.27
C LYS A 384 29.97 20.55 9.50
N CYS A 385 30.46 19.52 10.19
CA CYS A 385 31.37 18.50 9.68
C CYS A 385 30.78 17.70 8.49
N LEU A 386 29.45 17.52 8.44
CA LEU A 386 28.75 16.86 7.33
C LEU A 386 28.46 17.81 6.17
N LEU A 387 28.10 19.07 6.46
CA LEU A 387 27.87 20.09 5.43
C LEU A 387 29.16 20.43 4.67
N GLU A 388 30.32 20.40 5.33
CA GLU A 388 31.63 20.59 4.69
C GLU A 388 31.92 19.55 3.58
N GLU A 389 31.34 18.35 3.68
CA GLU A 389 31.48 17.31 2.66
C GLU A 389 30.50 17.49 1.49
N CYS A 390 29.51 18.37 1.65
CA CYS A 390 28.53 18.67 0.62
C CYS A 390 29.00 19.88 -0.19
N ALA A 391 29.01 19.78 -1.52
CA ALA A 391 29.39 20.90 -2.38
C ALA A 391 28.50 22.13 -2.09
N GLY A 392 29.13 23.28 -1.84
CA GLY A 392 28.43 24.51 -1.48
C GLY A 392 27.80 24.51 -0.07
N GLY A 393 28.14 23.55 0.79
CA GLY A 393 27.59 23.47 2.14
C GLY A 393 26.10 23.11 2.17
N SER A 394 25.60 22.39 1.16
CA SER A 394 24.18 22.12 0.97
C SER A 394 23.89 20.64 0.77
N VAL A 395 22.97 20.09 1.57
CA VAL A 395 22.47 18.72 1.43
C VAL A 395 21.65 18.49 0.15
N GLY A 396 21.37 19.54 -0.63
CA GLY A 396 20.72 19.44 -1.93
C GLY A 396 21.68 19.18 -3.10
N SER A 397 22.99 19.22 -2.86
CA SER A 397 24.00 18.99 -3.91
C SER A 397 24.18 17.50 -4.20
N TYR A 398 24.55 17.18 -5.44
CA TYR A 398 25.00 15.82 -5.79
C TYR A 398 26.25 15.44 -4.99
N THR A 399 26.35 14.15 -4.66
CA THR A 399 27.54 13.54 -4.04
C THR A 399 28.15 12.51 -5.00
N ASP A 400 29.28 11.93 -4.63
CA ASP A 400 29.79 10.75 -5.33
C ASP A 400 28.71 9.66 -5.40
N SER A 401 28.63 8.93 -6.52
CA SER A 401 27.61 7.92 -6.76
C SER A 401 27.68 6.77 -5.76
N SER A 402 28.88 6.43 -5.27
CA SER A 402 29.08 5.42 -4.22
C SER A 402 28.82 5.95 -2.80
N GLY A 403 28.64 7.28 -2.66
CA GLY A 403 28.36 7.98 -1.42
C GLY A 403 29.50 8.87 -0.92
N ILE A 404 29.18 9.77 0.02
CA ILE A 404 30.12 10.72 0.62
C ILE A 404 31.30 9.96 1.26
N ALA A 405 32.53 10.30 0.84
CA ALA A 405 33.76 9.61 1.23
C ALA A 405 33.94 9.52 2.75
N LYS A 406 33.67 10.61 3.48
CA LYS A 406 33.74 10.63 4.94
C LYS A 406 32.76 9.69 5.62
N ILE A 407 31.55 9.56 5.07
CA ILE A 407 30.53 8.65 5.58
C ILE A 407 30.94 7.21 5.30
N LYS A 408 31.47 6.90 4.11
CA LYS A 408 32.09 5.60 3.81
C LYS A 408 33.19 5.25 4.81
N HIS A 409 34.06 6.22 5.14
CA HIS A 409 35.10 6.04 6.16
C HIS A 409 34.54 5.82 7.57
N CYS A 410 33.48 6.54 7.92
CA CYS A 410 32.76 6.40 9.18
C CYS A 410 32.19 4.98 9.33
N VAL A 411 31.51 4.49 8.30
CA VAL A 411 30.99 3.11 8.22
C VAL A 411 32.13 2.09 8.33
N SER A 412 33.25 2.31 7.64
CA SER A 412 34.41 1.42 7.71
C SER A 412 34.96 1.29 9.13
N LYS A 413 35.13 2.42 9.81
CA LYS A 413 35.55 2.44 11.22
C LYS A 413 34.52 1.79 12.14
N PHE A 414 33.22 1.98 11.88
CA PHE A 414 32.16 1.31 12.61
C PHE A 414 32.27 -0.20 12.49
N ILE A 415 32.41 -0.73 11.28
CA ILE A 415 32.53 -2.16 11.02
C ILE A 415 33.76 -2.72 11.73
N SER A 416 34.93 -2.08 11.60
CA SER A 416 36.14 -2.53 12.29
C SER A 416 36.02 -2.52 13.82
N ARG A 417 35.35 -1.51 14.41
CA ARG A 417 35.10 -1.49 15.86
C ARG A 417 34.14 -2.61 16.29
N ARG A 418 33.03 -2.77 15.57
CA ARG A 418 32.02 -3.81 15.82
C ARG A 418 32.64 -5.21 15.74
N ASP A 419 33.52 -5.42 14.77
CA ASP A 419 34.12 -6.71 14.48
C ASP A 419 35.43 -6.96 15.26
N GLY A 420 35.71 -6.20 16.33
CA GLY A 420 36.84 -6.45 17.22
C GLY A 420 38.22 -6.14 16.63
N GLY A 421 38.30 -5.21 15.68
CA GLY A 421 39.54 -4.78 15.03
C GLY A 421 39.77 -5.38 13.63
N VAL A 422 38.87 -6.24 13.14
CA VAL A 422 38.93 -6.75 11.76
C VAL A 422 38.92 -5.57 10.78
N PRO A 423 39.90 -5.46 9.87
CA PRO A 423 39.98 -4.34 8.94
C PRO A 423 38.75 -4.21 8.02
N SER A 424 38.40 -2.97 7.74
CA SER A 424 37.36 -2.59 6.79
C SER A 424 37.94 -1.50 5.90
N SER A 425 37.63 -1.55 4.60
CA SER A 425 38.07 -0.53 3.65
C SER A 425 36.91 0.36 3.22
N PRO A 426 37.06 1.70 3.24
CA PRO A 426 36.07 2.62 2.67
C PRO A 426 35.77 2.34 1.19
N GLU A 427 36.75 1.82 0.44
CA GLU A 427 36.59 1.52 -1.00
C GLU A 427 35.69 0.32 -1.28
N ASN A 428 35.44 -0.50 -0.26
CA ASN A 428 34.55 -1.65 -0.34
C ASN A 428 33.12 -1.31 0.12
N ILE A 429 32.87 -0.06 0.50
CA ILE A 429 31.59 0.40 1.04
C ILE A 429 30.84 1.21 -0.02
N PHE A 430 29.57 0.86 -0.22
CA PHE A 430 28.68 1.57 -1.14
C PHE A 430 27.43 2.00 -0.38
N LEU A 431 27.14 3.30 -0.37
CA LEU A 431 25.93 3.84 0.26
C LEU A 431 24.75 3.74 -0.71
N THR A 432 23.61 3.29 -0.22
CA THR A 432 22.44 2.97 -1.03
C THR A 432 21.15 3.53 -0.43
N SER A 433 20.11 3.65 -1.27
CA SER A 433 18.75 4.01 -0.86
C SER A 433 18.05 2.88 -0.08
N GLY A 434 18.58 2.55 1.10
CA GLY A 434 18.22 1.38 1.90
C GLY A 434 18.92 0.10 1.44
N SER A 435 18.91 -0.95 2.28
CA SER A 435 19.53 -2.24 1.96
C SER A 435 18.88 -2.96 0.77
N GLN A 436 17.57 -2.76 0.55
CA GLN A 436 16.86 -3.34 -0.58
C GLN A 436 17.46 -2.90 -1.93
N ARG A 437 17.92 -1.65 -2.05
CA ARG A 437 18.56 -1.18 -3.28
C ARG A 437 19.89 -1.89 -3.53
N ALA A 438 20.69 -2.08 -2.47
CA ALA A 438 21.94 -2.82 -2.55
C ALA A 438 21.71 -4.28 -2.99
N LEU A 439 20.73 -4.95 -2.39
CA LEU A 439 20.33 -6.31 -2.77
C LEU A 439 19.90 -6.38 -4.25
N MET A 440 19.12 -5.42 -4.73
CA MET A 440 18.72 -5.38 -6.15
C MET A 440 19.91 -5.23 -7.10
N ILE A 441 20.90 -4.40 -6.73
CA ILE A 441 22.13 -4.26 -7.52
C ILE A 441 22.88 -5.60 -7.57
N MET A 442 22.99 -6.30 -6.43
CA MET A 442 23.64 -7.62 -6.40
C MET A 442 22.89 -8.67 -7.21
N LEU A 443 21.55 -8.69 -7.17
CA LEU A 443 20.75 -9.60 -8.00
C LEU A 443 20.91 -9.30 -9.50
N LYS A 444 21.01 -8.02 -9.87
CA LYS A 444 21.25 -7.60 -11.25
C LYS A 444 22.63 -8.04 -11.76
N LEU A 445 23.64 -8.08 -10.89
CA LEU A 445 24.97 -8.63 -11.22
C LEU A 445 24.93 -10.14 -11.47
N LEU A 446 24.09 -10.86 -10.72
CA LEU A 446 23.94 -12.31 -10.83
C LEU A 446 23.14 -12.74 -12.06
N PHE A 447 22.38 -11.84 -12.67
CA PHE A 447 21.55 -12.15 -13.83
C PHE A 447 22.40 -12.38 -15.09
N GLN A 448 22.32 -13.60 -15.64
CA GLN A 448 22.92 -13.96 -16.92
C GLN A 448 21.82 -14.15 -17.98
N ASN A 449 21.95 -13.46 -19.11
CA ASN A 449 20.95 -13.47 -20.18
C ASN A 449 21.27 -14.49 -21.30
N GLU A 450 22.49 -15.08 -21.30
CA GLU A 450 23.04 -15.77 -22.47
C GLU A 450 23.38 -17.26 -22.28
N ASP A 451 23.20 -17.84 -21.08
CA ASP A 451 23.45 -19.27 -20.84
C ASP A 451 22.19 -20.13 -20.84
N SER A 452 22.35 -21.40 -21.25
CA SER A 452 21.32 -22.45 -21.24
C SER A 452 20.69 -22.75 -19.87
N CYS A 453 21.16 -22.12 -18.79
CA CYS A 453 20.70 -22.34 -17.42
C CYS A 453 20.54 -21.01 -16.69
N GLN A 454 19.35 -20.74 -16.13
CA GLN A 454 19.09 -19.51 -15.36
C GLN A 454 19.92 -19.47 -14.07
N THR A 455 20.26 -18.29 -13.56
CA THR A 455 20.92 -18.15 -12.26
C THR A 455 19.97 -18.49 -11.11
N GLY A 456 20.46 -19.26 -10.12
CA GLY A 456 19.75 -19.63 -8.91
C GLY A 456 20.32 -19.00 -7.64
N VAL A 457 19.44 -18.63 -6.71
CA VAL A 457 19.82 -18.11 -5.38
C VAL A 457 19.14 -18.94 -4.30
N LEU A 458 19.91 -19.43 -3.34
CA LEU A 458 19.40 -20.11 -2.14
C LEU A 458 18.79 -19.08 -1.19
N ILE A 459 17.55 -19.31 -0.75
CA ILE A 459 16.76 -18.34 0.04
C ILE A 459 16.09 -19.09 1.21
N PRO A 460 16.08 -18.54 2.44
CA PRO A 460 15.42 -19.18 3.56
C PRO A 460 13.92 -19.26 3.35
N VAL A 461 13.30 -20.25 3.97
CA VAL A 461 11.87 -20.31 4.19
C VAL A 461 11.63 -20.54 5.68
N PRO A 462 10.86 -19.66 6.35
CA PRO A 462 10.24 -18.43 5.84
C PRO A 462 11.25 -17.31 5.51
N SER A 463 10.91 -16.43 4.55
CA SER A 463 11.73 -15.26 4.18
C SER A 463 10.92 -13.99 3.93
N TYR A 464 11.60 -12.84 4.00
CA TYR A 464 11.01 -11.54 3.76
C TYR A 464 10.48 -11.41 2.32
N SER A 465 9.16 -11.33 2.18
CA SER A 465 8.44 -11.40 0.90
C SER A 465 8.91 -10.39 -0.17
N SER A 466 9.33 -9.18 0.22
CA SER A 466 9.84 -8.18 -0.73
C SER A 466 11.15 -8.60 -1.41
N PHE A 467 11.98 -9.42 -0.74
CA PHE A 467 13.19 -9.97 -1.37
C PHE A 467 12.82 -11.06 -2.38
N ASN A 468 11.89 -11.95 -2.03
CA ASN A 468 11.39 -12.99 -2.94
C ASN A 468 10.85 -12.38 -4.24
N LEU A 469 10.04 -11.32 -4.13
CA LEU A 469 9.55 -10.56 -5.28
C LEU A 469 10.69 -9.94 -6.09
N ALA A 470 11.72 -9.39 -5.44
CA ALA A 470 12.88 -8.83 -6.13
C ALA A 470 13.62 -9.90 -6.94
N VAL A 471 13.86 -11.08 -6.37
CA VAL A 471 14.53 -12.21 -7.06
C VAL A 471 13.74 -12.64 -8.30
N VAL A 472 12.44 -12.86 -8.16
CA VAL A 472 11.56 -13.25 -9.28
C VAL A 472 11.51 -12.15 -10.35
N SER A 473 11.44 -10.87 -9.94
CA SER A 473 11.38 -9.73 -10.87
C SER A 473 12.63 -9.59 -11.73
N GLN A 474 13.79 -10.02 -11.22
CA GLN A 474 15.07 -10.04 -11.93
C GLN A 474 15.25 -11.31 -12.77
N GLY A 475 14.27 -12.22 -12.81
CA GLY A 475 14.36 -13.46 -13.59
C GLY A 475 15.29 -14.52 -12.99
N VAL A 476 15.70 -14.35 -11.74
CA VAL A 476 16.54 -15.26 -10.98
C VAL A 476 15.67 -16.36 -10.35
N VAL A 477 16.15 -17.60 -10.36
CA VAL A 477 15.45 -18.77 -9.80
C VAL A 477 15.64 -18.79 -8.29
N MET A 478 14.53 -18.88 -7.55
CA MET A 478 14.55 -19.07 -6.10
C MET A 478 14.78 -20.56 -5.76
N LEU A 479 15.76 -20.84 -4.91
CA LEU A 479 16.02 -22.16 -4.36
C LEU A 479 15.73 -22.15 -2.85
N PRO A 480 14.53 -22.57 -2.41
CA PRO A 480 14.17 -22.51 -1.01
C PRO A 480 14.98 -23.51 -0.17
N TYR A 481 15.52 -23.05 0.96
CA TYR A 481 16.02 -23.91 2.04
C TYR A 481 15.20 -23.66 3.31
N TRP A 482 14.87 -24.73 4.02
CA TRP A 482 13.99 -24.66 5.19
C TRP A 482 14.77 -24.33 6.47
N LEU A 483 14.29 -23.35 7.24
CA LEU A 483 14.77 -23.15 8.60
C LEU A 483 14.08 -24.18 9.52
N CYS A 484 14.82 -24.78 10.45
CA CYS A 484 14.28 -25.78 11.36
C CYS A 484 13.53 -25.09 12.51
N GLU A 485 12.19 -25.04 12.40
CA GLU A 485 11.32 -24.42 13.41
C GLU A 485 11.58 -25.04 14.80
N GLU A 486 11.58 -26.36 14.91
CA GLU A 486 11.67 -27.11 16.18
C GLU A 486 12.93 -26.80 16.97
N GLN A 487 14.01 -26.40 16.28
CA GLN A 487 15.29 -26.01 16.87
C GLN A 487 15.44 -24.49 17.04
N GLY A 488 14.34 -23.74 16.94
CA GLY A 488 14.31 -22.29 17.07
C GLY A 488 14.76 -21.56 15.80
N TRP A 489 14.31 -22.05 14.65
CA TRP A 489 14.61 -21.52 13.31
C TRP A 489 16.10 -21.55 12.98
N THR A 490 16.80 -22.61 13.38
CA THR A 490 18.22 -22.81 13.02
C THR A 490 18.37 -23.14 11.54
N LEU A 491 19.58 -22.94 11.01
CA LEU A 491 19.93 -23.28 9.63
C LEU A 491 20.86 -24.51 9.60
N PRO A 492 20.33 -25.72 9.33
CA PRO A 492 21.15 -26.92 9.17
C PRO A 492 21.87 -26.91 7.82
N VAL A 493 23.16 -27.23 7.78
CA VAL A 493 23.90 -27.31 6.51
C VAL A 493 23.42 -28.44 5.59
N GLU A 494 22.89 -29.54 6.14
CA GLU A 494 22.31 -30.61 5.32
C GLU A 494 21.12 -30.12 4.49
N GLU A 495 20.37 -29.14 5.02
CA GLU A 495 19.25 -28.54 4.32
C GLU A 495 19.71 -27.64 3.17
N LEU A 496 20.81 -26.90 3.35
CA LEU A 496 21.47 -26.18 2.25
C LEU A 496 21.97 -27.14 1.16
N ARG A 497 22.53 -28.30 1.54
CA ARG A 497 22.96 -29.32 0.58
C ARG A 497 21.78 -29.90 -0.19
N ARG A 498 20.67 -30.20 0.48
CA ARG A 498 19.42 -30.66 -0.16
C ARG A 498 18.94 -29.65 -1.21
N ALA A 499 18.78 -28.39 -0.81
CA ALA A 499 18.30 -27.32 -1.69
C ALA A 499 19.23 -27.10 -2.89
N LEU A 500 20.54 -27.15 -2.68
CA LEU A 500 21.53 -27.03 -3.76
C LEU A 500 21.45 -28.20 -4.75
N VAL A 501 21.35 -29.44 -4.27
CA VAL A 501 21.23 -30.64 -5.13
C VAL A 501 19.95 -30.62 -5.95
N GLU A 502 18.85 -30.17 -5.35
CA GLU A 502 17.57 -30.00 -6.06
C GLU A 502 17.68 -28.92 -7.15
N GLY A 503 18.30 -27.77 -6.83
CA GLY A 503 18.50 -26.66 -7.76
C GLY A 503 19.38 -26.98 -8.96
N LYS A 504 20.36 -27.90 -8.83
CA LYS A 504 21.22 -28.35 -9.95
C LYS A 504 20.44 -28.89 -11.16
N ARG A 505 19.17 -29.24 -10.99
CA ARG A 505 18.28 -29.71 -12.07
C ARG A 505 17.64 -28.58 -12.87
N THR A 506 17.58 -27.36 -12.32
CA THR A 506 16.75 -26.28 -12.84
C THR A 506 17.53 -24.99 -13.10
N CYS A 507 18.62 -24.75 -12.38
CA CYS A 507 19.39 -23.52 -12.47
C CYS A 507 20.87 -23.72 -12.10
N ASN A 508 21.69 -22.73 -12.44
CA ASN A 508 23.06 -22.61 -11.96
C ASN A 508 23.04 -21.83 -10.64
N SER A 509 23.19 -22.52 -9.51
CA SER A 509 23.19 -21.90 -8.19
C SER A 509 24.46 -21.07 -7.97
N MET A 510 24.32 -19.75 -7.85
CA MET A 510 25.45 -18.81 -7.76
C MET A 510 25.57 -18.10 -6.42
N ALA A 511 24.48 -17.98 -5.66
CA ALA A 511 24.50 -17.25 -4.40
C ALA A 511 23.62 -17.89 -3.31
N LEU A 512 23.94 -17.56 -2.07
CA LEU A 512 23.20 -17.92 -0.86
C LEU A 512 22.83 -16.63 -0.11
N TYR A 513 21.53 -16.39 0.01
CA TYR A 513 20.99 -15.29 0.78
C TYR A 513 20.74 -15.70 2.22
N ILE A 514 21.26 -14.92 3.16
CA ILE A 514 21.09 -15.09 4.61
C ILE A 514 20.47 -13.83 5.19
N CYS A 515 19.51 -13.97 6.09
CA CYS A 515 18.97 -12.87 6.90
C CYS A 515 19.22 -13.16 8.37
N ASN A 516 20.12 -12.43 9.01
CA ASN A 516 20.55 -12.65 10.40
C ASN A 516 20.84 -11.33 11.13
N PRO A 517 20.06 -10.95 12.17
CA PRO A 517 18.89 -11.65 12.71
C PRO A 517 17.74 -11.80 11.72
N GLY A 518 17.00 -12.91 11.83
CA GLY A 518 16.01 -13.31 10.84
C GLY A 518 14.70 -12.51 10.86
N ASN A 519 14.12 -12.30 9.68
CA ASN A 519 12.76 -11.80 9.47
C ASN A 519 12.03 -12.77 8.51
N PRO A 520 10.94 -13.41 8.94
CA PRO A 520 10.06 -13.03 10.05
C PRO A 520 10.34 -13.67 11.42
N THR A 521 11.31 -14.57 11.51
CA THR A 521 11.44 -15.52 12.63
C THR A 521 12.07 -14.98 13.90
N GLY A 522 12.80 -13.87 13.81
CA GLY A 522 13.45 -13.24 14.96
C GLY A 522 14.60 -14.07 15.57
N HIS A 523 15.11 -15.06 14.83
CA HIS A 523 16.23 -15.88 15.25
C HIS A 523 17.57 -15.13 15.12
N VAL A 524 18.57 -15.59 15.86
CA VAL A 524 19.95 -15.13 15.78
C VAL A 524 20.82 -16.37 15.67
N GLN A 525 21.63 -16.44 14.60
CA GLN A 525 22.50 -17.58 14.36
C GLN A 525 23.66 -17.59 15.37
N SER A 526 24.03 -18.80 15.81
CA SER A 526 25.24 -18.98 16.61
C SER A 526 26.48 -18.83 15.73
N ARG A 527 27.61 -18.46 16.33
CA ARG A 527 28.91 -18.44 15.63
C ARG A 527 29.20 -19.73 14.88
N LYS A 528 28.96 -20.89 15.52
CA LYS A 528 29.18 -22.21 14.91
C LYS A 528 28.33 -22.41 13.65
N SER A 529 27.06 -22.02 13.68
CA SER A 529 26.19 -22.10 12.50
C SER A 529 26.69 -21.21 11.36
N ILE A 530 27.18 -20.00 11.68
CA ILE A 530 27.78 -19.09 10.69
C ILE A 530 29.05 -19.71 10.08
N GLU A 531 29.94 -20.28 10.88
CA GLU A 531 31.15 -20.98 10.41
C GLU A 531 30.77 -22.12 9.44
N GLU A 532 29.82 -22.97 9.83
CA GLU A 532 29.32 -24.09 9.00
C GLU A 532 28.72 -23.62 7.66
N VAL A 533 28.00 -22.50 7.65
CA VAL A 533 27.44 -21.88 6.43
C VAL A 533 28.55 -21.33 5.53
N ILE A 534 29.55 -20.65 6.10
CA ILE A 534 30.69 -20.12 5.35
C ILE A 534 31.51 -21.26 4.74
N GLU A 535 31.74 -22.35 5.48
CA GLU A 535 32.42 -23.55 4.95
C GLU A 535 31.65 -24.18 3.78
N PHE A 536 30.33 -24.24 3.89
CA PHE A 536 29.48 -24.72 2.80
C PHE A 536 29.58 -23.82 1.56
N ALA A 537 29.47 -22.50 1.73
CA ALA A 537 29.59 -21.54 0.63
C ALA A 537 30.97 -21.57 -0.04
N ALA A 538 32.05 -21.71 0.75
CA ALA A 538 33.40 -21.87 0.23
C ALA A 538 33.56 -23.14 -0.61
N LYS A 539 33.01 -24.27 -0.15
CA LYS A 539 33.08 -25.55 -0.84
C LYS A 539 32.31 -25.54 -2.16
N GLU A 540 31.10 -24.96 -2.15
CA GLU A 540 30.19 -24.95 -3.30
C GLU A 540 30.37 -23.70 -4.18
N LYS A 541 31.32 -22.81 -3.85
CA LYS A 541 31.65 -21.58 -4.58
C LYS A 541 30.45 -20.63 -4.74
N LEU A 542 29.71 -20.43 -3.65
CA LEU A 542 28.54 -19.57 -3.62
C LEU A 542 28.91 -18.17 -3.10
N LEU A 543 28.43 -17.13 -3.78
CA LEU A 543 28.44 -15.77 -3.26
C LEU A 543 27.51 -15.68 -2.03
N LEU A 544 28.01 -15.13 -0.93
CA LEU A 544 27.17 -14.85 0.24
C LEU A 544 26.51 -13.47 0.12
N LEU A 545 25.17 -13.43 0.24
CA LEU A 545 24.38 -12.21 0.33
C LEU A 545 23.80 -12.13 1.76
N VAL A 546 24.40 -11.34 2.64
CA VAL A 546 24.10 -11.37 4.09
C VAL A 546 23.37 -10.10 4.53
N ASP A 547 22.07 -10.20 4.78
CA ASP A 547 21.24 -9.11 5.32
C ASP A 547 21.34 -9.07 6.85
N GLU A 548 22.07 -8.07 7.37
CA GLU A 548 22.35 -7.84 8.79
C GLU A 548 21.64 -6.59 9.35
N VAL A 549 20.51 -6.17 8.75
CA VAL A 549 19.83 -4.92 9.15
C VAL A 549 19.35 -4.91 10.61
N TYR A 550 19.17 -6.07 11.24
CA TYR A 550 18.73 -6.19 12.64
C TYR A 550 19.87 -6.35 13.64
N GLN A 551 21.14 -6.20 13.24
CA GLN A 551 22.32 -6.46 14.08
C GLN A 551 22.35 -5.76 15.45
N ASN A 552 21.75 -4.57 15.54
CA ASN A 552 21.72 -3.80 16.79
C ASN A 552 20.54 -4.18 17.71
N CYS A 553 19.60 -5.00 17.21
CA CYS A 553 18.35 -5.35 17.88
C CYS A 553 18.40 -6.76 18.45
N ILE A 554 19.27 -7.02 19.43
CA ILE A 554 19.40 -8.32 20.11
C ILE A 554 18.87 -8.21 21.54
N TYR A 555 18.08 -9.19 21.98
CA TYR A 555 17.42 -9.16 23.28
C TYR A 555 17.66 -10.45 24.08
N GLY A 556 18.00 -10.30 25.36
CA GLY A 556 17.98 -11.39 26.34
C GLY A 556 19.23 -12.29 26.36
N GLU A 557 19.08 -13.44 27.03
CA GLU A 557 20.08 -14.51 27.11
C GLU A 557 20.04 -15.36 25.83
N GLY A 558 21.19 -15.50 25.16
CA GLY A 558 21.30 -16.16 23.87
C GLY A 558 22.62 -15.84 23.17
N PRO A 559 22.82 -16.28 21.91
CA PRO A 559 24.01 -15.94 21.16
C PRO A 559 24.07 -14.43 20.92
N GLU A 560 25.24 -13.84 21.14
CA GLU A 560 25.55 -12.48 20.71
C GLU A 560 25.43 -12.37 19.18
N PHE A 561 25.24 -11.14 18.68
CA PHE A 561 25.36 -10.91 17.25
C PHE A 561 26.82 -11.08 16.83
N TYR A 562 27.05 -11.99 15.87
CA TYR A 562 28.29 -12.10 15.13
C TYR A 562 28.01 -11.72 13.68
N SER A 563 28.76 -10.75 13.15
CA SER A 563 28.70 -10.47 11.73
C SER A 563 29.33 -11.62 10.95
N TYR A 564 28.79 -11.92 9.78
CA TYR A 564 29.40 -12.90 8.87
C TYR A 564 30.82 -12.48 8.47
N LYS A 565 31.07 -11.17 8.35
CA LYS A 565 32.40 -10.63 8.10
C LYS A 565 33.41 -11.01 9.17
N LYS A 566 33.06 -10.81 10.45
CA LYS A 566 33.94 -11.15 11.57
C LYS A 566 34.29 -12.62 11.54
N VAL A 567 33.28 -13.48 11.44
CA VAL A 567 33.47 -14.94 11.44
C VAL A 567 34.32 -15.37 10.24
N LEU A 568 33.99 -14.89 9.03
CA LEU A 568 34.78 -15.17 7.82
C LEU A 568 36.25 -14.78 8.00
N SER A 569 36.51 -13.59 8.56
CA SER A 569 37.88 -13.07 8.73
C SER A 569 38.70 -13.85 9.78
N GLU A 570 38.03 -14.42 10.78
CA GLU A 570 38.66 -15.22 11.84
C GLU A 570 38.85 -16.70 11.46
N MET A 571 38.25 -17.15 10.35
CA MET A 571 38.46 -18.49 9.82
C MET A 571 39.82 -18.63 9.11
N ARG A 572 40.21 -19.88 8.83
CA ARG A 572 41.48 -20.20 8.12
C ARG A 572 41.61 -19.44 6.80
N SER A 573 42.85 -19.05 6.46
CA SER A 573 43.17 -18.24 5.27
C SER A 573 42.64 -18.80 3.96
N THR A 574 42.60 -20.13 3.82
CA THR A 574 42.06 -20.83 2.64
C THR A 574 40.56 -20.59 2.41
N ILE A 575 39.82 -20.20 3.46
CA ILE A 575 38.39 -19.85 3.39
C ILE A 575 38.24 -18.33 3.41
N SER A 576 38.90 -17.66 4.36
CA SER A 576 38.71 -16.23 4.60
C SER A 576 39.09 -15.33 3.43
N SER A 577 39.97 -15.79 2.53
CA SER A 577 40.34 -15.09 1.30
C SER A 577 39.57 -15.54 0.04
N ALA A 578 38.81 -16.64 0.12
CA ALA A 578 38.20 -17.29 -1.05
C ALA A 578 36.69 -17.01 -1.18
N VAL A 579 35.99 -16.75 -0.07
CA VAL A 579 34.54 -16.54 -0.08
C VAL A 579 34.24 -15.08 -0.41
N GLU A 580 33.56 -14.86 -1.54
CA GLU A 580 32.96 -13.58 -1.88
C GLU A 580 31.71 -13.35 -1.02
N MET A 581 31.56 -12.15 -0.48
CA MET A 581 30.44 -11.81 0.39
C MET A 581 30.03 -10.35 0.27
N ALA A 582 28.74 -10.10 0.09
CA ALA A 582 28.12 -8.79 0.24
C ALA A 582 27.30 -8.76 1.54
N SER A 583 27.70 -7.93 2.49
CA SER A 583 26.94 -7.68 3.74
C SER A 583 26.14 -6.39 3.63
N PHE A 584 24.88 -6.41 4.07
CA PHE A 584 23.94 -5.30 3.95
C PHE A 584 23.49 -4.77 5.31
N ASN A 585 23.33 -3.45 5.42
CA ASN A 585 22.75 -2.81 6.60
C ASN A 585 21.93 -1.56 6.23
N SER A 586 21.12 -1.06 7.16
CA SER A 586 20.15 0.01 6.91
C SER A 586 19.83 0.85 8.15
N ALA A 587 19.72 2.16 7.96
CA ALA A 587 19.21 3.10 8.99
C ALA A 587 17.71 2.92 9.26
N SER A 588 17.01 2.11 8.45
CA SER A 588 15.58 1.84 8.61
C SER A 588 15.28 1.01 9.87
N LYS A 589 16.25 0.21 10.32
CA LYS A 589 16.11 -0.71 11.45
C LYS A 589 16.98 -0.22 12.61
N GLY A 590 17.25 -1.08 13.60
CA GLY A 590 17.93 -0.64 14.82
C GLY A 590 17.04 0.24 15.70
N PHE A 591 17.65 0.94 16.64
CA PHE A 591 16.94 1.85 17.56
C PHE A 591 16.61 3.22 16.93
N MET A 592 17.27 3.58 15.83
CA MET A 592 16.96 4.82 15.10
C MET A 592 15.67 4.70 14.29
N GLY A 593 15.44 3.57 13.60
CA GLY A 593 14.15 3.29 12.96
C GLY A 593 13.76 4.23 11.82
N GLU A 594 14.72 4.91 11.18
CA GLU A 594 14.48 5.98 10.20
C GLU A 594 14.12 5.44 8.81
N CYS A 595 13.07 4.61 8.73
CA CYS A 595 12.63 3.91 7.51
C CYS A 595 12.39 4.86 6.32
N GLY A 596 11.83 6.04 6.58
CA GLY A 596 11.51 7.04 5.56
C GLY A 596 12.73 7.77 5.00
N LEU A 597 13.87 7.79 5.70
CA LEU A 597 15.08 8.46 5.22
C LEU A 597 15.83 7.66 4.15
N ARG A 598 15.47 6.38 3.96
CA ARG A 598 16.03 5.50 2.93
C ARG A 598 17.57 5.41 2.96
N GLY A 599 18.18 5.42 4.15
CA GLY A 599 19.63 5.20 4.28
C GLY A 599 20.01 3.71 4.36
N GLY A 600 20.99 3.28 3.57
CA GLY A 600 21.57 1.94 3.62
C GLY A 600 23.02 1.91 3.16
N TYR A 601 23.70 0.79 3.40
CA TYR A 601 24.99 0.50 2.78
C TYR A 601 25.16 -1.00 2.51
N MET A 602 26.10 -1.32 1.63
CA MET A 602 26.68 -2.66 1.54
C MET A 602 28.20 -2.59 1.67
N GLU A 603 28.78 -3.63 2.26
CA GLU A 603 30.22 -3.89 2.21
C GLU A 603 30.49 -5.13 1.36
N LEU A 604 31.43 -5.02 0.43
CA LEU A 604 31.88 -6.09 -0.44
C LEU A 604 33.22 -6.66 0.04
N VAL A 605 33.28 -7.98 0.21
CA VAL A 605 34.45 -8.70 0.74
C VAL A 605 34.90 -9.74 -0.29
N ASN A 606 36.21 -9.74 -0.58
CA ASN A 606 36.91 -10.66 -1.49
C ASN A 606 36.43 -10.68 -2.96
N PHE A 607 35.68 -9.68 -3.40
CA PHE A 607 35.24 -9.60 -4.80
C PHE A 607 36.41 -9.47 -5.77
N ASP A 608 36.31 -10.17 -6.90
CA ASP A 608 37.28 -10.03 -7.99
C ASP A 608 37.40 -8.55 -8.43
N PRO A 609 38.62 -8.02 -8.65
CA PRO A 609 38.83 -6.64 -9.04
C PRO A 609 38.05 -6.20 -10.29
N ALA A 610 37.89 -7.08 -11.29
CA ALA A 610 37.12 -6.77 -12.49
C ALA A 610 35.61 -6.67 -12.20
N VAL A 611 35.10 -7.49 -11.28
CA VAL A 611 33.71 -7.38 -10.80
C VAL A 611 33.53 -6.09 -10.00
N MET A 612 34.48 -5.73 -9.14
CA MET A 612 34.48 -4.45 -8.41
C MET A 612 34.47 -3.25 -9.35
N ASP A 613 35.26 -3.27 -10.43
CA ASP A 613 35.25 -2.23 -11.46
C ASP A 613 33.88 -2.11 -12.15
N TYR A 614 33.23 -3.24 -12.45
CA TYR A 614 31.89 -3.25 -13.02
C TYR A 614 30.84 -2.70 -12.05
N ILE A 615 30.92 -3.06 -10.76
CA ILE A 615 30.05 -2.52 -9.71
C ILE A 615 30.20 -1.01 -9.62
N ARG A 616 31.42 -0.48 -9.61
CA ARG A 616 31.65 0.98 -9.59
C ARG A 616 31.04 1.65 -10.83
N LYS A 617 31.14 1.04 -12.01
CA LYS A 617 30.48 1.54 -13.23
C LYS A 617 28.95 1.55 -13.11
N LEU A 618 28.35 0.50 -12.52
CA LEU A 618 26.91 0.46 -12.29
C LEU A 618 26.45 1.61 -11.38
N PHE A 619 27.18 1.87 -10.30
CA PHE A 619 26.90 3.01 -9.41
C PHE A 619 27.08 4.36 -10.14
N ASN A 620 28.13 4.51 -10.95
CA ASN A 620 28.38 5.76 -11.69
C ASN A 620 27.29 6.09 -12.74
N ASN A 621 26.63 5.06 -13.28
CA ASN A 621 25.50 5.24 -14.20
C ASN A 621 24.20 5.63 -13.47
N GLU A 622 24.17 5.56 -12.14
CA GLU A 622 23.05 5.95 -11.31
C GLU A 622 23.35 7.29 -10.59
N SER A 623 22.30 8.07 -10.35
CA SER A 623 22.39 9.24 -9.48
C SER A 623 22.76 8.84 -8.06
N CYS A 624 23.44 9.72 -7.32
CA CYS A 624 23.82 9.46 -5.93
C CYS A 624 22.59 9.19 -5.03
N THR A 625 22.80 8.37 -4.00
CA THR A 625 21.81 8.15 -2.93
C THR A 625 21.43 9.48 -2.26
N VAL A 626 20.15 9.63 -1.86
CA VAL A 626 19.66 10.83 -1.17
C VAL A 626 20.54 11.16 0.05
N VAL A 627 21.05 12.39 0.12
CA VAL A 627 22.02 12.83 1.14
C VAL A 627 21.49 12.64 2.56
N ALA A 628 20.20 12.86 2.80
CA ALA A 628 19.57 12.61 4.10
C ALA A 628 19.73 11.15 4.57
N GLY A 629 19.61 10.19 3.65
CA GLY A 629 19.83 8.78 3.92
C GLY A 629 21.31 8.48 4.22
N GLN A 630 22.24 9.15 3.53
CA GLN A 630 23.66 9.03 3.80
C GLN A 630 24.01 9.59 5.20
N ILE A 631 23.48 10.76 5.56
CA ILE A 631 23.64 11.35 6.90
C ILE A 631 23.09 10.39 7.97
N ALA A 632 21.91 9.80 7.75
CA ALA A 632 21.36 8.82 8.69
C ALA A 632 22.29 7.62 8.91
N ILE A 633 23.02 7.19 7.88
CA ILE A 633 24.03 6.13 7.99
C ILE A 633 25.26 6.58 8.80
N ASP A 634 25.73 7.83 8.63
CA ASP A 634 26.80 8.40 9.48
C ASP A 634 26.41 8.36 10.96
N LEU A 635 25.21 8.84 11.28
CA LEU A 635 24.71 8.91 12.67
C LEU A 635 24.47 7.53 13.26
N MET A 636 24.10 6.54 12.45
CA MET A 636 23.99 5.14 12.86
C MET A 636 25.36 4.51 13.14
N ALA A 637 26.37 4.84 12.33
CA ALA A 637 27.72 4.28 12.42
C ALA A 637 28.55 4.90 13.56
N ASP A 638 28.32 6.19 13.87
CA ASP A 638 29.05 6.93 14.89
C ASP A 638 28.10 7.76 15.78
N PRO A 639 27.29 7.09 16.63
CA PRO A 639 26.41 7.76 17.58
C PRO A 639 27.21 8.52 18.66
N PRO A 640 26.55 9.38 19.46
CA PRO A 640 27.18 10.07 20.59
C PRO A 640 27.84 9.08 21.57
N LYS A 641 28.97 9.48 22.14
CA LYS A 641 29.81 8.68 23.06
C LYS A 641 29.85 9.31 24.43
N SER A 642 30.32 8.54 25.42
CA SER A 642 30.56 9.07 26.77
C SER A 642 31.47 10.30 26.71
N GLY A 643 30.99 11.42 27.24
CA GLY A 643 31.63 12.74 27.15
C GLY A 643 30.94 13.71 26.19
N ASP A 644 30.18 13.22 25.22
CA ASP A 644 29.41 14.08 24.31
C ASP A 644 28.15 14.64 25.02
N PRO A 645 27.81 15.92 24.82
CA PRO A 645 26.63 16.53 25.45
C PRO A 645 25.31 15.79 25.20
N SER A 646 25.12 15.21 24.02
CA SER A 646 23.88 14.49 23.67
C SER A 646 23.83 13.04 24.18
N PHE A 647 24.94 12.51 24.72
CA PHE A 647 25.06 11.09 25.07
C PHE A 647 24.05 10.60 26.11
N ALA A 648 23.79 11.41 27.14
CA ALA A 648 22.88 11.02 28.22
C ALA A 648 21.46 10.78 27.69
N ILE A 649 20.92 11.74 26.92
CA ILE A 649 19.59 11.66 26.31
C ILE A 649 19.54 10.53 25.30
N PHE A 650 20.53 10.45 24.40
CA PHE A 650 20.61 9.39 23.40
C PHE A 650 20.58 7.98 24.04
N SER A 651 21.37 7.79 25.10
CA SER A 651 21.44 6.50 25.81
C SER A 651 20.14 6.14 26.50
N GLU A 652 19.46 7.13 27.11
CA GLU A 652 18.15 6.94 27.74
C GLU A 652 17.07 6.55 26.71
N GLU A 653 17.03 7.25 25.57
CA GLU A 653 16.09 6.96 24.47
C GLU A 653 16.29 5.54 23.93
N VAL A 654 17.54 5.16 23.65
CA VAL A 654 17.89 3.82 23.15
C VAL A 654 17.55 2.73 24.17
N GLU A 655 17.87 2.91 25.45
CA GLU A 655 17.59 1.92 26.48
C GLU A 655 16.08 1.79 26.75
N SER A 656 15.33 2.89 26.66
CA SER A 656 13.86 2.88 26.74
C SER A 656 13.25 2.00 25.64
N ILE A 657 13.70 2.15 24.39
CA ILE A 657 13.25 1.32 23.26
C ILE A 657 13.60 -0.16 23.49
N LYS A 658 14.83 -0.45 23.95
CA LYS A 658 15.26 -1.82 24.26
C LYS A 658 14.39 -2.45 25.35
N LYS A 659 14.15 -1.73 26.45
CA LYS A 659 13.34 -2.19 27.57
C LYS A 659 11.91 -2.51 27.14
N MET A 660 11.31 -1.63 26.34
CA MET A 660 9.97 -1.82 25.79
C MET A 660 9.88 -3.08 24.91
N ILE A 661 10.83 -3.30 23.99
CA ILE A 661 10.79 -4.50 23.13
C ILE A 661 11.03 -5.77 23.94
N ARG A 662 11.94 -5.74 24.93
CA ARG A 662 12.14 -6.87 25.86
C ARG A 662 10.86 -7.19 26.64
N TYR A 663 10.17 -6.18 27.15
CA TYR A 663 8.90 -6.32 27.85
C TYR A 663 7.85 -6.96 26.94
N ASN A 664 7.63 -6.39 25.76
CA ASN A 664 6.68 -6.90 24.78
C ASN A 664 6.98 -8.34 24.38
N SER A 665 8.26 -8.68 24.13
CA SER A 665 8.71 -10.04 23.82
C SER A 665 8.33 -11.04 24.91
N HIS A 666 8.70 -10.77 26.18
CA HIS A 666 8.37 -11.63 27.30
C HIS A 666 6.86 -11.78 27.48
N ARG A 667 6.13 -10.67 27.36
CA ARG A 667 4.70 -10.63 27.56
C ARG A 667 3.95 -11.41 26.50
N THR A 668 4.27 -11.19 25.22
CA THR A 668 3.69 -11.91 24.09
C THR A 668 3.99 -13.40 24.17
N LYS A 669 5.25 -13.78 24.46
CA LYS A 669 5.64 -15.19 24.62
C LYS A 669 4.81 -15.88 25.71
N LYS A 670 4.71 -15.25 26.89
CA LYS A 670 3.94 -15.79 28.02
C LYS A 670 2.47 -16.04 27.63
N VAL A 671 1.83 -15.11 26.93
CA VAL A 671 0.42 -15.30 26.53
C VAL A 671 0.26 -16.35 25.44
N PHE A 672 1.18 -16.40 24.48
CA PHE A 672 1.13 -17.42 23.43
C PHE A 672 1.31 -18.83 24.01
N ASP A 673 2.13 -19.01 25.05
CA ASP A 673 2.26 -20.30 25.75
C ASP A 673 0.99 -20.72 26.52
N GLU A 674 0.16 -19.76 26.91
CA GLU A 674 -1.12 -20.00 27.59
C GLU A 674 -2.27 -20.26 26.62
N LEU A 675 -2.13 -19.91 25.34
CA LEU A 675 -3.20 -20.01 24.34
C LEU A 675 -3.20 -21.39 23.66
N PRO A 676 -4.36 -22.08 23.59
CA PRO A 676 -4.44 -23.40 22.98
C PRO A 676 -4.19 -23.31 21.48
N GLY A 677 -3.32 -24.17 20.94
CA GLY A 677 -3.05 -24.20 19.51
C GLY A 677 -2.17 -23.06 19.01
N ILE A 678 -1.41 -22.39 19.88
CA ILE A 678 -0.31 -21.50 19.49
C ILE A 678 1.02 -22.08 19.97
N SER A 679 2.05 -22.01 19.15
CA SER A 679 3.44 -22.27 19.55
C SER A 679 4.32 -21.15 19.03
N CYS A 680 5.21 -20.61 19.87
CA CYS A 680 6.04 -19.47 19.48
C CYS A 680 7.43 -19.58 20.08
N HIS A 681 8.45 -19.54 19.23
CA HIS A 681 9.83 -19.34 19.70
C HIS A 681 10.02 -17.91 20.22
N PRO A 682 10.90 -17.71 21.22
CA PRO A 682 11.18 -16.37 21.74
C PRO A 682 11.88 -15.50 20.70
N LEU A 683 11.57 -14.20 20.71
CA LEU A 683 12.30 -13.20 19.92
C LEU A 683 13.73 -13.07 20.46
N LYS A 684 14.72 -13.50 19.69
CA LYS A 684 16.15 -13.30 20.00
C LYS A 684 16.67 -11.99 19.42
N GLY A 685 16.22 -11.63 18.22
CA GLY A 685 16.56 -10.36 17.60
C GLY A 685 15.54 -9.84 16.59
N GLY A 686 15.67 -8.57 16.20
CA GLY A 686 14.75 -7.89 15.30
C GLY A 686 13.50 -7.33 15.98
N PHE A 687 12.35 -7.36 15.32
CA PHE A 687 11.08 -6.85 15.90
C PHE A 687 9.93 -7.83 15.77
N PHE A 688 10.13 -8.98 15.11
CA PHE A 688 9.04 -9.85 14.70
C PHE A 688 9.11 -11.20 15.37
N VAL A 689 7.96 -11.67 15.83
CA VAL A 689 7.76 -13.09 16.16
C VAL A 689 6.93 -13.75 15.06
N PHE A 690 7.13 -15.05 14.90
CA PHE A 690 6.46 -15.87 13.90
C PHE A 690 5.80 -17.09 14.56
N PRO A 691 4.77 -16.88 15.40
CA PRO A 691 4.03 -17.98 16.03
C PRO A 691 3.37 -18.89 15.01
N ARG A 692 3.43 -20.19 15.27
CA ARG A 692 2.67 -21.24 14.60
C ARG A 692 1.29 -21.37 15.20
N LEU A 693 0.30 -21.50 14.32
CA LEU A 693 -1.11 -21.72 14.63
C LEU A 693 -1.46 -23.17 14.28
N HIS A 694 -1.89 -23.93 15.28
CA HIS A 694 -2.37 -25.30 15.13
C HIS A 694 -3.89 -25.28 14.99
N PHE A 695 -4.36 -25.14 13.74
CA PHE A 695 -5.78 -25.03 13.46
C PHE A 695 -6.52 -26.36 13.63
N PRO A 696 -7.74 -26.36 14.20
CA PRO A 696 -8.63 -27.50 14.15
C PRO A 696 -9.00 -27.88 12.70
N PRO A 697 -9.29 -29.16 12.39
CA PRO A 697 -9.63 -29.60 11.04
C PRO A 697 -10.79 -28.81 10.40
N LYS A 698 -11.82 -28.44 11.19
CA LYS A 698 -12.95 -27.63 10.70
C LYS A 698 -12.53 -26.25 10.22
N ALA A 699 -11.52 -25.63 10.85
CA ALA A 699 -11.00 -24.34 10.42
C ALA A 699 -10.25 -24.46 9.09
N ILE A 700 -9.53 -25.56 8.88
CA ILE A 700 -8.83 -25.86 7.61
C ILE A 700 -9.85 -26.11 6.50
N GLU A 701 -10.88 -26.93 6.76
CA GLU A 701 -11.99 -27.15 5.82
C GLU A 701 -12.71 -25.84 5.47
N TRP A 702 -13.00 -25.01 6.47
CA TRP A 702 -13.65 -23.71 6.30
C TRP A 702 -12.85 -22.75 5.40
N ALA A 703 -11.51 -22.80 5.48
CA ALA A 703 -10.63 -22.05 4.60
C ALA A 703 -10.58 -22.62 3.18
N LYS A 704 -10.53 -23.96 3.07
CA LYS A 704 -10.58 -24.68 1.79
C LYS A 704 -11.86 -24.41 1.02
N ASP A 705 -13.01 -24.38 1.70
CA ASP A 705 -14.32 -24.07 1.11
C ASP A 705 -14.40 -22.64 0.53
N ARG A 706 -13.46 -21.77 0.91
CA ARG A 706 -13.33 -20.38 0.42
C ARG A 706 -12.18 -20.20 -0.55
N GLU A 707 -11.48 -21.27 -0.91
CA GLU A 707 -10.29 -21.23 -1.76
C GLU A 707 -9.20 -20.30 -1.19
N MET A 708 -9.00 -20.34 0.12
CA MET A 708 -8.02 -19.50 0.83
C MET A 708 -7.13 -20.33 1.76
N GLU A 709 -5.89 -19.85 1.96
CA GLU A 709 -5.00 -20.41 2.97
C GLU A 709 -5.56 -20.18 4.40
N PRO A 710 -5.48 -21.17 5.31
CA PRO A 710 -6.02 -21.06 6.66
C PRO A 710 -5.51 -19.86 7.47
N ASP A 711 -4.21 -19.54 7.39
CA ASP A 711 -3.63 -18.40 8.09
C ASP A 711 -4.05 -17.05 7.48
N MET A 712 -4.21 -16.96 6.16
CA MET A 712 -4.76 -15.79 5.48
C MET A 712 -6.18 -15.51 5.98
N LEU A 713 -7.03 -16.53 5.97
CA LEU A 713 -8.41 -16.38 6.42
C LEU A 713 -8.49 -16.04 7.92
N TYR A 714 -7.64 -16.65 8.75
CA TYR A 714 -7.49 -16.28 10.16
C TYR A 714 -7.11 -14.80 10.34
N CYS A 715 -6.14 -14.29 9.56
CA CYS A 715 -5.69 -12.90 9.63
C CYS A 715 -6.76 -11.91 9.19
N LEU A 716 -7.55 -12.25 8.17
CA LEU A 716 -8.67 -11.43 7.71
C LEU A 716 -9.73 -11.31 8.79
N HIS A 717 -10.15 -12.42 9.41
CA HIS A 717 -11.12 -12.40 10.49
C HIS A 717 -10.59 -11.69 11.73
N LEU A 718 -9.31 -11.88 12.08
CA LEU A 718 -8.67 -11.15 13.16
C LEU A 718 -8.75 -9.63 12.92
N LEU A 719 -8.43 -9.17 11.70
CA LEU A 719 -8.52 -7.77 11.33
C LEU A 719 -9.96 -7.24 11.36
N GLU A 720 -10.91 -7.97 10.76
CA GLU A 720 -12.30 -7.56 10.66
C GLU A 720 -12.97 -7.42 12.02
N GLU A 721 -12.63 -8.29 12.97
CA GLU A 721 -13.30 -8.37 14.26
C GLU A 721 -12.61 -7.58 15.37
N THR A 722 -11.28 -7.47 15.32
CA THR A 722 -10.49 -6.85 16.40
C THR A 722 -9.76 -5.58 15.97
N GLY A 723 -9.67 -5.33 14.66
CA GLY A 723 -8.86 -4.26 14.11
C GLY A 723 -7.36 -4.53 14.18
N LEU A 724 -6.91 -5.74 14.52
CA LEU A 724 -5.50 -6.10 14.52
C LEU A 724 -5.04 -6.49 13.11
N HIS A 725 -4.14 -5.71 12.53
CA HIS A 725 -3.53 -6.02 11.24
C HIS A 725 -2.19 -6.72 11.44
N VAL A 726 -2.16 -8.02 11.15
CA VAL A 726 -0.97 -8.88 11.13
C VAL A 726 -0.81 -9.48 9.73
N ARG A 727 0.33 -10.14 9.45
CA ARG A 727 0.55 -10.79 8.15
C ARG A 727 0.49 -12.32 8.28
N PRO A 728 -0.17 -13.03 7.35
CA PRO A 728 -0.23 -14.48 7.37
C PRO A 728 1.11 -15.09 6.95
N GLY A 729 1.38 -16.31 7.43
CA GLY A 729 2.62 -17.04 7.19
C GLY A 729 2.83 -17.45 5.74
N CYS A 730 1.75 -17.77 5.02
CA CYS A 730 1.78 -18.13 3.61
C CYS A 730 2.49 -17.10 2.72
N GLU A 731 2.48 -15.82 3.08
CA GLU A 731 3.20 -14.77 2.34
C GLU A 731 4.73 -14.80 2.48
N TYR A 732 5.25 -15.49 3.49
CA TYR A 732 6.69 -15.64 3.75
C TYR A 732 7.22 -17.00 3.27
N GLY A 733 6.32 -17.89 2.83
CA GLY A 733 6.57 -19.31 2.68
C GLY A 733 6.60 -20.02 4.05
N GLN A 734 6.08 -21.24 4.11
CA GLN A 734 6.03 -22.07 5.31
C GLN A 734 5.93 -23.54 4.92
N GLU A 735 6.27 -24.44 5.84
CA GLU A 735 6.18 -25.88 5.57
C GLU A 735 4.73 -26.27 5.28
N LYS A 736 4.55 -27.30 4.45
CA LYS A 736 3.22 -27.79 4.11
C LYS A 736 2.45 -28.18 5.38
N ASP A 737 1.18 -27.82 5.41
CA ASP A 737 0.27 -28.09 6.55
C ASP A 737 0.72 -27.43 7.87
N THR A 738 1.59 -26.41 7.79
CA THR A 738 1.93 -25.51 8.88
C THR A 738 1.42 -24.11 8.57
N TYR A 739 1.03 -23.36 9.60
CA TYR A 739 0.38 -22.07 9.45
C TYR A 739 0.92 -21.10 10.48
N HIS A 740 1.21 -19.87 10.06
CA HIS A 740 1.86 -18.89 10.94
C HIS A 740 1.23 -17.51 10.80
N ILE A 741 1.57 -16.62 11.73
CA ILE A 741 1.36 -15.18 11.57
C ILE A 741 2.63 -14.43 11.93
N ARG A 742 2.93 -13.34 11.23
CA ARG A 742 4.00 -12.40 11.61
C ARG A 742 3.43 -11.25 12.43
N LEU A 743 3.98 -11.04 13.62
CA LEU A 743 3.56 -9.99 14.55
C LEU A 743 4.74 -9.08 14.91
N CYS A 744 4.60 -7.77 14.70
CA CYS A 744 5.57 -6.77 15.14
C CYS A 744 5.42 -6.45 16.63
N LEU A 745 6.52 -6.49 17.37
CA LEU A 745 6.59 -6.18 18.80
C LEU A 745 7.12 -4.76 19.09
N ALA A 746 7.47 -3.99 18.06
CA ALA A 746 7.97 -2.62 18.19
C ALA A 746 6.82 -1.60 18.29
N THR A 747 6.09 -1.63 19.40
CA THR A 747 5.04 -0.67 19.75
C THR A 747 5.04 -0.40 21.25
N ARG A 748 4.37 0.68 21.69
CA ARG A 748 4.32 1.07 23.10
C ARG A 748 3.69 -0.03 23.97
N GLU A 749 4.17 -0.20 25.20
CA GLU A 749 3.74 -1.29 26.11
C GLU A 749 2.21 -1.30 26.32
N GLU A 750 1.60 -0.13 26.51
CA GLU A 750 0.15 0.02 26.65
C GLU A 750 -0.65 -0.43 25.41
N ILE A 751 -0.09 -0.23 24.21
CA ILE A 751 -0.69 -0.69 22.96
C ILE A 751 -0.52 -2.21 22.86
N MET A 752 0.64 -2.73 23.25
CA MET A 752 0.90 -4.17 23.22
C MET A 752 -0.05 -4.95 24.15
N GLU A 753 -0.38 -4.43 25.33
CA GLU A 753 -1.37 -5.08 26.21
C GLU A 753 -2.77 -5.13 25.56
N ASP A 754 -3.20 -4.05 24.88
CA ASP A 754 -4.47 -4.05 24.12
C ASP A 754 -4.44 -5.06 22.97
N VAL A 755 -3.33 -5.12 22.22
CA VAL A 755 -3.10 -6.12 21.17
C VAL A 755 -3.24 -7.54 21.70
N ILE A 756 -2.54 -7.84 22.79
CA ILE A 756 -2.54 -9.16 23.42
C ILE A 756 -3.94 -9.52 23.90
N GLN A 757 -4.66 -8.58 24.52
CA GLN A 757 -6.01 -8.84 25.00
C GLN A 757 -7.01 -9.08 23.86
N ARG A 758 -6.94 -8.31 22.78
CA ARG A 758 -7.78 -8.48 21.58
C ARG A 758 -7.50 -9.82 20.89
N LEU A 759 -6.23 -10.16 20.71
CA LEU A 759 -5.80 -11.42 20.11
C LEU A 759 -6.25 -12.61 20.98
N LYS A 760 -6.01 -12.56 22.29
CA LYS A 760 -6.43 -13.60 23.24
C LYS A 760 -7.94 -13.87 23.18
N THR A 761 -8.75 -12.81 23.20
CA THR A 761 -10.21 -12.92 23.11
C THR A 761 -10.65 -13.54 21.78
N PHE A 762 -10.13 -13.03 20.66
CA PHE A 762 -10.45 -13.55 19.34
C PHE A 762 -10.06 -15.01 19.17
N HIS A 763 -8.79 -15.33 19.48
CA HIS A 763 -8.22 -16.66 19.29
C HIS A 763 -8.95 -17.71 20.15
N THR A 764 -9.24 -17.40 21.42
CA THR A 764 -9.96 -18.33 22.31
C THR A 764 -11.36 -18.65 21.77
N ARG A 765 -12.06 -17.63 21.25
CA ARG A 765 -13.39 -17.82 20.65
C ARG A 765 -13.30 -18.59 19.33
N PHE A 766 -12.34 -18.24 18.47
CA PHE A 766 -12.08 -18.93 17.20
C PHE A 766 -11.84 -20.43 17.43
N MET A 767 -10.94 -20.78 18.37
CA MET A 767 -10.65 -22.18 18.69
C MET A 767 -11.89 -22.93 19.20
N LYS A 768 -12.78 -22.28 19.97
CA LYS A 768 -14.04 -22.88 20.44
C LYS A 768 -15.08 -23.04 19.32
N GLU A 769 -15.12 -22.13 18.37
CA GLU A 769 -16.06 -22.19 17.23
C GLU A 769 -15.72 -23.34 16.28
N PHE A 770 -14.42 -23.57 16.05
CA PHE A 770 -13.93 -24.60 15.13
C PHE A 770 -13.47 -25.90 15.81
N SER A 771 -13.55 -26.01 17.15
CA SER A 771 -13.24 -27.25 17.88
C SER A 771 -14.15 -28.43 17.55
#